data_AF-C4Z1A5-F1
#
_entry.id   AF-C4Z1A5-F1
#
_cell.length_a   1.000
_cell.length_b   1.000
_cell.length_c   1.000
_cell.angle_alpha   90.00
_cell.angle_beta   90.00
_cell.angle_gamma   90.00
#
_symmetry.space_group_name_H-M   'P 1'
#
loop_
_entity.id
_entity.type
_entity.pdbx_description
1 polymer ?
#
loop_
_entity_poly.entity_id
_entity_poly.type
_entity_poly.pdbx_seq_one_letter_code
_entity_poly.pdbx_strand_id
1 'polypeptide(L)'
;MELLRVLRKSVVFIAIFLGIIIWLSIFKINNTNDKKVYAYYNQLMYEYANQTEMIGSLTYSRYAHDKGDDYEADREYIEEAIKLLQEKYKYVNASDMSRAENNYKKIISSTLFAEEQSYYVLNAQKYMADLESRGEINFSITNTTAIEKLVSDKQLPVIFLMMMIFVLITFMEEFENNMFLQIRGSKNSRKVLPVKRCFIILLISIVLSFVFNGVILAIYKNIYGCNMGSPIQNSYMFNMFPLKTNVAAFFIIYCITFAIAMSVLSWLVYFVFLITGNYKLSIAGTGLFLVFEYIININISSKSAFSFLKYINFSNVLFPGQSYYIYENWGTDNFITDIQSTAWILTILLAITGLIGVYITYSHKYAQGRKSAITKIIEKCSQFIQMLLGKVPLFVSELYKTFILQKGIILLAAAVYLLISCRMYRGVDYSNTDFSMNNFYSMFSGNTGDKECEAYIEECRNAVEELGKKSETDANYKYKFREASQTLENMENCLKYVRKVNEEKGIEARIVNPAAYEDIFGSRKYQNTESQNLVCVIFLILIISGEYVYEKRCHMIAFLNTSKERSSVKAVKLLKILIISFLIWGLSAFIDIFNICQLYRLEQLSAPIQSLQIFYDLPFNISIAGYMVIGQAFRLVLLLIMSIGIYGITRALDYKGCLVITFMVFVMPYMLFKLGINSMRYFSVEILMDFGRIIGKY
;
A
#
# COMPACT_ATOMS: atom_id res chain seq x y z
N MET A 1 3.33 22.27 -30.18
CA MET A 1 3.14 20.99 -30.91
C MET A 1 3.70 19.79 -30.14
N GLU A 2 5.00 19.72 -29.84
CA GLU A 2 5.57 18.55 -29.12
C GLU A 2 4.96 18.36 -27.71
N LEU A 3 4.84 19.44 -26.91
CA LEU A 3 4.18 19.39 -25.60
C LEU A 3 2.72 18.88 -25.70
N LEU A 4 1.95 19.39 -26.68
CA LEU A 4 0.57 18.95 -26.93
C LEU A 4 0.48 17.47 -27.33
N ARG A 5 1.43 16.98 -28.14
CA ARG A 5 1.52 15.56 -28.52
C ARG A 5 1.74 14.68 -27.29
N VAL A 6 2.67 15.06 -26.42
CA VAL A 6 2.97 14.34 -25.17
C VAL A 6 1.74 14.34 -24.28
N LEU A 7 1.16 15.51 -24.00
CA LEU A 7 -0.02 15.64 -23.13
C LEU A 7 -1.19 14.79 -23.64
N ARG A 8 -1.56 14.89 -24.93
CA ARG A 8 -2.68 14.10 -25.48
C ARG A 8 -2.49 12.58 -25.30
N LYS A 9 -1.25 12.10 -25.33
CA LYS A 9 -0.93 10.67 -25.16
C LYS A 9 -0.81 10.24 -23.70
N SER A 10 -0.33 11.14 -22.84
CA SER A 10 -0.07 10.85 -21.44
C SER A 10 -1.28 11.10 -20.53
N VAL A 11 -2.20 12.01 -20.85
CA VAL A 11 -3.31 12.45 -19.97
C VAL A 11 -4.12 11.28 -19.37
N VAL A 12 -4.44 10.25 -20.15
CA VAL A 12 -5.16 9.07 -19.62
C VAL A 12 -4.33 8.34 -18.55
N PHE A 13 -3.02 8.17 -18.79
CA PHE A 13 -2.12 7.58 -17.81
C PHE A 13 -1.94 8.48 -16.59
N ILE A 14 -1.88 9.80 -16.78
CA ILE A 14 -1.83 10.77 -15.67
C ILE A 14 -3.05 10.58 -14.75
N ALA A 15 -4.25 10.47 -15.33
CA ALA A 15 -5.47 10.23 -14.56
C ALA A 15 -5.47 8.87 -13.84
N ILE A 16 -4.98 7.80 -14.50
CA ILE A 16 -4.88 6.48 -13.88
C ILE A 16 -3.91 6.51 -12.67
N PHE A 17 -2.72 7.09 -12.83
CA PHE A 17 -1.73 7.17 -11.74
C PHE A 17 -2.22 8.05 -10.59
N LEU A 18 -2.93 9.13 -10.88
CA LEU A 18 -3.59 9.95 -9.86
C LEU A 18 -4.64 9.12 -9.08
N GLY A 19 -5.45 8.32 -9.78
CA GLY A 19 -6.39 7.39 -9.16
C GLY A 19 -5.72 6.33 -8.28
N ILE A 20 -4.60 5.75 -8.73
CA ILE A 20 -3.79 4.80 -7.95
C ILE A 20 -3.25 5.44 -6.67
N ILE A 21 -2.73 6.67 -6.76
CA ILE A 21 -2.21 7.42 -5.62
C ILE A 21 -3.31 7.69 -4.60
N ILE A 22 -4.47 8.20 -5.05
CA ILE A 22 -5.61 8.45 -4.17
C ILE A 22 -6.04 7.15 -3.48
N TRP A 23 -6.14 6.05 -4.24
CA TRP A 23 -6.50 4.74 -3.69
C TRP A 23 -5.49 4.25 -2.65
N LEU A 24 -4.18 4.33 -2.93
CA LEU A 24 -3.14 3.93 -1.99
C LEU A 24 -3.13 4.78 -0.72
N SER A 25 -3.30 6.10 -0.84
CA SER A 25 -3.39 6.99 0.32
C SER A 25 -4.60 6.63 1.19
N ILE A 26 -5.78 6.44 0.60
CA ILE A 26 -6.99 6.03 1.33
C ILE A 26 -6.81 4.65 1.95
N PHE A 27 -6.23 3.70 1.21
CA PHE A 27 -5.97 2.35 1.70
C PHE A 27 -5.05 2.38 2.93
N LYS A 28 -3.94 3.14 2.87
CA LYS A 28 -2.99 3.28 3.98
C LYS A 28 -3.66 3.84 5.23
N ILE A 29 -4.49 4.87 5.08
CA ILE A 29 -5.22 5.49 6.19
C ILE A 29 -6.22 4.53 6.83
N ASN A 30 -6.94 3.75 6.01
CA ASN A 30 -7.94 2.82 6.51
C ASN A 30 -7.32 1.60 7.21
N ASN A 31 -6.07 1.26 6.91
CA ASN A 31 -5.40 0.09 7.47
C ASN A 31 -4.64 0.37 8.78
N THR A 32 -4.46 1.64 9.15
CA THR A 32 -3.72 2.04 10.37
C THR A 32 -4.62 2.44 11.55
N ASN A 33 -5.96 2.40 11.43
CA ASN A 33 -6.91 2.97 12.41
C ASN A 33 -6.65 4.45 12.79
N ASP A 34 -5.76 5.14 12.08
CA ASP A 34 -5.29 6.51 12.35
C ASP A 34 -6.45 7.52 12.45
N LYS A 35 -7.52 7.32 11.66
CA LYS A 35 -8.57 8.33 11.52
C LYS A 35 -9.25 8.69 12.86
N LYS A 36 -9.50 7.70 13.73
CA LYS A 36 -10.13 7.94 15.04
C LYS A 36 -9.15 8.62 16.01
N VAL A 37 -7.91 8.11 16.09
CA VAL A 37 -6.85 8.68 16.94
C VAL A 37 -6.61 10.15 16.62
N TYR A 38 -6.45 10.48 15.33
CA TYR A 38 -6.16 11.85 14.93
C TYR A 38 -7.38 12.78 15.00
N ALA A 39 -8.60 12.25 15.00
CA ALA A 39 -9.80 13.05 15.31
C ALA A 39 -9.76 13.49 16.78
N TYR A 40 -9.53 12.57 17.72
CA TYR A 40 -9.36 12.89 19.13
C TYR A 40 -8.13 13.77 19.38
N TYR A 41 -7.01 13.54 18.70
CA TYR A 41 -5.82 14.40 18.80
C TYR A 41 -6.11 15.85 18.39
N ASN A 42 -6.82 16.06 17.27
CA ASN A 42 -7.22 17.40 16.84
C ASN A 42 -8.17 18.07 17.83
N GLN A 43 -9.10 17.30 18.41
CA GLN A 43 -10.00 17.79 19.44
C GLN A 43 -9.24 18.21 20.70
N LEU A 44 -8.34 17.35 21.21
CA LEU A 44 -7.51 17.65 22.38
C LEU A 44 -6.60 18.87 22.14
N MET A 45 -6.02 19.00 20.96
CA MET A 45 -5.23 20.17 20.56
C MET A 45 -6.03 21.47 20.60
N TYR A 46 -7.33 21.42 20.28
CA TYR A 46 -8.22 22.58 20.34
C TYR A 46 -8.64 22.88 21.79
N GLU A 47 -9.03 21.85 22.54
CA GLU A 47 -9.52 22.00 23.92
C GLU A 47 -8.43 22.50 24.88
N TYR A 48 -7.21 21.98 24.75
CA TYR A 48 -6.08 22.35 25.62
C TYR A 48 -5.22 23.50 25.07
N ALA A 49 -5.65 24.17 23.99
CA ALA A 49 -4.90 25.27 23.38
C ALA A 49 -4.58 26.41 24.37
N ASN A 50 -5.49 26.66 25.33
CA ASN A 50 -5.35 27.70 26.37
C ASN A 50 -4.96 27.15 27.75
N GLN A 51 -4.78 25.83 27.89
CA GLN A 51 -4.47 25.15 29.16
C GLN A 51 -3.23 24.27 29.02
N THR A 52 -2.17 24.84 28.45
CA THR A 52 -0.97 24.09 28.06
C THR A 52 -0.29 23.38 29.24
N GLU A 53 -0.31 23.96 30.44
CA GLU A 53 0.27 23.37 31.66
C GLU A 53 -0.41 22.04 32.06
N MET A 54 -1.70 21.86 31.76
CA MET A 54 -2.42 20.63 32.10
C MET A 54 -2.04 19.45 31.20
N ILE A 55 -1.54 19.71 29.99
CA ILE A 55 -1.20 18.68 28.99
C ILE A 55 -0.18 17.68 29.54
N GLY A 56 0.84 18.17 30.26
CA GLY A 56 1.90 17.34 30.80
C GLY A 56 1.43 16.30 31.82
N SER A 57 0.26 16.50 32.44
CA SER A 57 -0.34 15.61 33.44
C SER A 57 -1.68 15.01 32.99
N LEU A 58 -2.03 15.17 31.71
CA LEU A 58 -3.26 14.65 31.13
C LEU A 58 -3.22 13.12 31.07
N THR A 59 -4.26 12.47 31.60
CA THR A 59 -4.44 11.02 31.52
C THR A 59 -5.85 10.72 31.01
N TYR A 60 -6.06 9.52 30.46
CA TYR A 60 -7.41 9.08 30.06
C TYR A 60 -8.40 9.20 31.22
N SER A 61 -8.02 8.80 32.43
CA SER A 61 -8.87 8.90 33.62
C SER A 61 -9.32 10.33 33.93
N ARG A 62 -8.45 11.32 33.76
CA ARG A 62 -8.80 12.74 33.94
C ARG A 62 -9.70 13.24 32.82
N TYR A 63 -9.39 12.88 31.58
CA TYR A 63 -10.20 13.26 30.42
C TYR A 63 -11.62 12.66 30.46
N ALA A 64 -11.74 11.38 30.85
CA ALA A 64 -13.01 10.67 31.00
C ALA A 64 -13.84 11.20 32.18
N HIS A 65 -13.19 11.51 33.32
CA HIS A 65 -13.85 12.09 34.48
C HIS A 65 -14.51 13.44 34.17
N ASP A 66 -13.90 14.26 33.30
CA ASP A 66 -14.43 15.57 32.93
C ASP A 66 -15.59 15.50 31.90
N LYS A 67 -15.81 14.36 31.23
CA LYS A 67 -16.81 14.21 30.15
C LYS A 67 -17.87 13.11 30.33
N GLY A 68 -17.79 12.31 31.40
CA GLY A 68 -18.73 11.22 31.70
C GLY A 68 -18.33 9.87 31.05
N ASP A 69 -18.85 8.76 31.61
CA ASP A 69 -18.43 7.37 31.35
C ASP A 69 -18.66 6.82 29.91
N ASP A 70 -19.08 7.65 28.96
CA ASP A 70 -19.54 7.25 27.61
C ASP A 70 -18.40 6.99 26.60
N TYR A 71 -17.13 7.03 27.03
CA TYR A 71 -15.94 6.94 26.17
C TYR A 71 -15.15 5.62 26.31
N GLU A 72 -15.63 4.65 27.08
CA GLU A 72 -14.90 3.41 27.37
C GLU A 72 -14.58 2.60 26.11
N ALA A 73 -15.49 2.61 25.12
CA ALA A 73 -15.31 1.94 23.83
C ALA A 73 -14.21 2.54 22.93
N ASP A 74 -13.82 3.80 23.17
CA ASP A 74 -12.81 4.52 22.39
C ASP A 74 -11.53 4.83 23.22
N ARG A 75 -11.40 4.23 24.41
CA ARG A 75 -10.31 4.48 25.37
C ARG A 75 -8.91 4.44 24.76
N GLU A 76 -8.61 3.39 24.00
CA GLU A 76 -7.29 3.20 23.40
C GLU A 76 -6.93 4.33 22.41
N TYR A 77 -7.89 4.78 21.59
CA TYR A 77 -7.69 5.87 20.64
C TYR A 77 -7.43 7.21 21.35
N ILE A 78 -8.11 7.43 22.48
CA ILE A 78 -7.94 8.63 23.31
C ILE A 78 -6.59 8.59 24.03
N GLU A 79 -6.19 7.44 24.58
CA GLU A 79 -4.87 7.27 25.21
C GLU A 79 -3.73 7.53 24.22
N GLU A 80 -3.83 7.03 22.98
CA GLU A 80 -2.85 7.29 21.94
C GLU A 80 -2.83 8.78 21.52
N ALA A 81 -3.99 9.40 21.39
CA ALA A 81 -4.10 10.83 21.10
C ALA A 81 -3.50 11.72 22.21
N ILE A 82 -3.74 11.39 23.48
CA ILE A 82 -3.12 12.07 24.63
C ILE A 82 -1.60 11.92 24.58
N LYS A 83 -1.09 10.73 24.26
CA LYS A 83 0.35 10.48 24.14
C LYS A 83 1.00 11.36 23.06
N LEU A 84 0.37 11.45 21.88
CA LEU A 84 0.85 12.32 20.80
C LEU A 84 0.88 13.81 21.23
N LEU A 85 -0.12 14.26 21.98
CA LEU A 85 -0.17 15.62 22.51
C LEU A 85 0.92 15.87 23.56
N GLN A 86 1.16 14.92 24.45
CA GLN A 86 2.22 14.99 25.45
C GLN A 86 3.62 15.00 24.84
N GLU A 87 3.87 14.19 23.81
CA GLU A 87 5.13 14.21 23.07
C GLU A 87 5.36 15.59 22.43
N LYS A 88 4.32 16.18 21.83
CA LYS A 88 4.38 17.55 21.29
C LYS A 88 4.66 18.60 22.37
N TYR A 89 4.01 18.48 23.53
CA TYR A 89 4.22 19.36 24.67
C TYR A 89 5.66 19.32 25.19
N LYS A 90 6.22 18.10 25.37
CA LYS A 90 7.62 17.90 25.78
C LYS A 90 8.60 18.54 24.81
N TYR A 91 8.34 18.41 23.51
CA TYR A 91 9.16 19.01 22.47
C TYR A 91 9.16 20.55 22.52
N VAL A 92 7.99 21.18 22.68
CA VAL A 92 7.85 22.65 22.69
C VAL A 92 8.44 23.27 23.96
N ASN A 93 8.23 22.66 25.13
CA ASN A 93 8.64 23.21 26.43
C ASN A 93 10.08 22.84 26.87
N ALA A 94 10.95 22.59 25.88
CA ALA A 94 12.41 22.70 26.00
C ALA A 94 13.18 21.67 26.86
N SER A 95 12.57 20.57 27.34
CA SER A 95 13.36 19.56 28.08
C SER A 95 14.38 18.80 27.22
N ASP A 96 14.15 18.66 25.91
CA ASP A 96 15.01 17.86 25.02
C ASP A 96 16.03 18.69 24.22
N MET A 97 15.67 19.88 23.72
CA MET A 97 16.57 20.69 22.88
C MET A 97 17.73 21.29 23.70
N SER A 98 17.43 21.82 24.90
CA SER A 98 18.46 22.28 25.85
C SER A 98 19.33 21.13 26.35
N ARG A 99 18.77 19.93 26.51
CA ARG A 99 19.54 18.74 26.91
C ARG A 99 20.48 18.27 25.81
N ALA A 100 20.04 18.27 24.55
CA ALA A 100 20.88 17.96 23.40
C ALA A 100 22.04 18.97 23.28
N GLU A 101 21.74 20.27 23.36
CA GLU A 101 22.73 21.33 23.33
C GLU A 101 23.77 21.18 24.47
N ASN A 102 23.32 20.95 25.71
CA ASN A 102 24.20 20.72 26.85
C ASN A 102 25.05 19.44 26.69
N ASN A 103 24.51 18.39 26.09
CA ASN A 103 25.26 17.17 25.79
C ASN A 103 26.34 17.43 24.74
N TYR A 104 26.04 18.16 23.67
CA TYR A 104 27.03 18.51 22.64
C TYR A 104 28.11 19.46 23.20
N LYS A 105 27.75 20.44 24.02
CA LYS A 105 28.73 21.28 24.75
C LYS A 105 29.67 20.44 25.61
N LYS A 106 29.15 19.44 26.33
CA LYS A 106 29.95 18.49 27.12
C LYS A 106 30.89 17.65 26.26
N ILE A 107 30.44 17.20 25.09
CA ILE A 107 31.28 16.44 24.14
C ILE A 107 32.44 17.30 23.65
N ILE A 108 32.17 18.55 23.27
CA ILE A 108 33.19 19.51 22.82
C ILE A 108 34.20 19.83 23.93
N SER A 109 33.75 19.95 25.19
CA SER A 109 34.64 20.27 26.32
C SER A 109 35.32 19.08 26.97
N SER A 110 35.04 17.84 26.54
CA SER A 110 35.50 16.62 27.19
C SER A 110 36.89 16.22 26.72
N THR A 111 37.78 15.92 27.66
CA THR A 111 39.13 15.39 27.40
C THR A 111 39.13 13.93 26.90
N LEU A 112 37.98 13.23 26.97
CA LEU A 112 37.83 11.86 26.45
C LEU A 112 37.84 11.80 24.91
N PHE A 113 37.54 12.91 24.23
CA PHE A 113 37.58 13.02 22.77
C PHE A 113 38.79 13.85 22.33
N ALA A 114 39.98 13.49 22.82
CA ALA A 114 41.21 14.28 22.73
C ALA A 114 41.68 14.65 21.30
N GLU A 115 41.15 14.01 20.26
CA GLU A 115 41.40 14.37 18.87
C GLU A 115 40.33 15.37 18.38
N GLU A 116 40.74 16.64 18.18
CA GLU A 116 39.89 17.72 17.66
C GLU A 116 39.22 17.39 16.32
N GLN A 117 39.81 16.47 15.54
CA GLN A 117 39.33 16.04 14.22
C GLN A 117 38.53 14.72 14.25
N SER A 118 38.19 14.20 15.42
CA SER A 118 37.32 13.01 15.53
C SER A 118 35.88 13.31 15.08
N TYR A 119 35.21 12.32 14.49
CA TYR A 119 33.82 12.47 14.02
C TYR A 119 32.87 13.03 15.09
N TYR A 120 33.01 12.61 16.36
CA TYR A 120 32.13 13.04 17.44
C TYR A 120 32.26 14.53 17.75
N VAL A 121 33.49 15.07 17.76
CA VAL A 121 33.77 16.49 18.00
C VAL A 121 33.29 17.32 16.82
N LEU A 122 33.63 16.91 15.58
CA LEU A 122 33.20 17.61 14.37
C LEU A 122 31.67 17.63 14.21
N ASN A 123 30.98 16.53 14.52
CA ASN A 123 29.52 16.46 14.52
C ASN A 123 28.91 17.41 15.56
N ALA A 124 29.48 17.47 16.77
CA ALA A 124 29.02 18.37 17.82
C ALA A 124 29.21 19.84 17.43
N GLN A 125 30.38 20.21 16.92
CA GLN A 125 30.68 21.57 16.45
C GLN A 125 29.72 21.99 15.33
N LYS A 126 29.52 21.11 14.33
CA LYS A 126 28.60 21.39 13.22
C LYS A 126 27.16 21.56 13.71
N TYR A 127 26.67 20.66 14.57
CA TYR A 127 25.33 20.76 15.14
C TYR A 127 25.11 22.10 15.84
N MET A 128 26.07 22.54 16.66
CA MET A 128 26.01 23.82 17.36
C MET A 128 26.00 25.01 16.39
N ALA A 129 26.87 25.00 15.38
CA ALA A 129 26.91 26.04 14.36
C ALA A 129 25.60 26.12 13.54
N ASP A 130 25.04 24.98 13.15
CA ASP A 130 23.77 24.92 12.43
C ASP A 130 22.60 25.40 13.31
N LEU A 131 22.59 25.03 14.59
CA LEU A 131 21.61 25.48 15.57
C LEU A 131 21.66 27.01 15.78
N GLU A 132 22.87 27.59 15.89
CA GLU A 132 23.09 29.03 15.97
C GLU A 132 22.62 29.75 14.70
N SER A 133 22.95 29.20 13.53
CA SER A 133 22.57 29.78 12.22
C SER A 133 21.05 29.85 12.00
N ARG A 134 20.31 28.89 12.56
CA ARG A 134 18.84 28.85 12.54
C ARG A 134 18.24 30.01 13.35
N GLY A 135 18.92 30.44 14.41
CA GLY A 135 18.47 31.46 15.36
C GLY A 135 17.26 31.03 16.21
N GLU A 136 16.76 31.95 17.04
CA GLU A 136 15.64 31.69 17.95
C GLU A 136 14.31 31.50 17.20
N ILE A 137 13.53 30.51 17.65
CA ILE A 137 12.22 30.15 17.11
C ILE A 137 11.23 30.09 18.27
N ASN A 138 10.09 30.76 18.12
CA ASN A 138 8.97 30.68 19.06
C ASN A 138 8.19 29.39 18.79
N PHE A 139 8.56 28.32 19.50
CA PHE A 139 7.85 27.06 19.42
C PHE A 139 6.43 27.21 19.98
N SER A 140 5.47 26.63 19.26
CA SER A 140 4.07 26.56 19.70
C SER A 140 3.50 25.17 19.46
N ILE A 141 2.55 24.80 20.31
CA ILE A 141 1.86 23.52 20.21
C ILE A 141 0.85 23.62 19.05
N THR A 142 1.32 23.33 17.83
CA THR A 142 0.50 23.36 16.61
C THR A 142 0.55 22.04 15.87
N ASN A 143 -0.56 21.65 15.26
CA ASN A 143 -0.63 20.41 14.49
C ASN A 143 0.08 20.57 13.12
N THR A 144 1.14 19.78 12.91
CA THR A 144 1.97 19.71 11.69
C THR A 144 1.92 18.32 11.02
N THR A 145 1.02 17.45 11.46
CA THR A 145 1.04 16.00 11.13
C THR A 145 0.82 15.72 9.64
N ALA A 146 -0.08 16.43 8.95
CA ALA A 146 -0.33 16.16 7.53
C ALA A 146 0.91 16.38 6.65
N ILE A 147 1.72 17.41 6.93
CA ILE A 147 2.94 17.68 6.15
C ILE A 147 4.03 16.66 6.48
N GLU A 148 4.15 16.22 7.73
CA GLU A 148 5.07 15.16 8.14
C GLU A 148 4.75 13.83 7.44
N LYS A 149 3.46 13.46 7.37
CA LYS A 149 2.99 12.25 6.68
C LYS A 149 3.22 12.33 5.16
N LEU A 150 3.05 13.49 4.55
CA LEU A 150 3.36 13.72 3.13
C LEU A 150 4.85 13.51 2.84
N VAL A 151 5.71 14.19 3.60
CA VAL A 151 7.16 14.15 3.39
C VAL A 151 7.73 12.76 3.69
N SER A 152 7.13 12.02 4.61
CA SER A 152 7.51 10.64 4.95
C SER A 152 7.00 9.58 3.98
N ASP A 153 6.20 9.95 2.97
CA ASP A 153 5.64 8.99 2.02
C ASP A 153 6.67 8.52 0.98
N LYS A 154 7.18 7.30 1.17
CA LYS A 154 8.14 6.66 0.26
C LYS A 154 7.51 6.11 -1.02
N GLN A 155 6.19 5.92 -1.07
CA GLN A 155 5.53 5.33 -2.25
C GLN A 155 5.34 6.36 -3.36
N LEU A 156 5.00 7.59 -2.98
CA LEU A 156 4.72 8.69 -3.91
C LEU A 156 5.87 8.97 -4.91
N PRO A 157 7.13 9.14 -4.47
CA PRO A 157 8.25 9.37 -5.39
C PRO A 157 8.43 8.26 -6.44
N VAL A 158 8.22 7.00 -6.05
CA VAL A 158 8.35 5.84 -6.94
C VAL A 158 7.25 5.83 -7.99
N ILE A 159 6.00 6.09 -7.59
CA ILE A 159 4.87 6.17 -8.52
C ILE A 159 5.07 7.34 -9.50
N PHE A 160 5.55 8.48 -9.01
CA PHE A 160 5.87 9.62 -9.84
C PHE A 160 6.94 9.28 -10.88
N LEU A 161 8.02 8.59 -10.49
CA LEU A 161 9.06 8.17 -11.43
C LEU A 161 8.51 7.19 -12.49
N MET A 162 7.68 6.22 -12.09
CA MET A 162 7.02 5.31 -13.05
C MET A 162 6.18 6.06 -14.06
N MET A 163 5.43 7.06 -13.60
CA MET A 163 4.63 7.92 -14.47
C MET A 163 5.51 8.76 -15.41
N MET A 164 6.61 9.32 -14.92
CA MET A 164 7.58 10.02 -15.77
C MET A 164 8.17 9.09 -16.83
N ILE A 165 8.46 7.84 -16.50
CA ILE A 165 8.89 6.83 -17.49
C ILE A 165 7.86 6.69 -18.62
N PHE A 166 6.55 6.68 -18.33
CA PHE A 166 5.52 6.67 -19.38
C PHE A 166 5.56 7.91 -20.28
N VAL A 167 5.78 9.09 -19.69
CA VAL A 167 5.99 10.34 -20.46
C VAL A 167 7.23 10.19 -21.36
N LEU A 168 8.33 9.66 -20.84
CA LEU A 168 9.57 9.45 -21.60
C LEU A 168 9.42 8.44 -22.75
N ILE A 169 8.59 7.41 -22.60
CA ILE A 169 8.29 6.45 -23.68
C ILE A 169 7.67 7.16 -24.89
N THR A 170 6.87 8.21 -24.68
CA THR A 170 6.28 8.98 -25.80
C THR A 170 7.34 9.64 -26.69
N PHE A 171 8.50 10.01 -26.13
CA PHE A 171 9.65 10.51 -26.88
C PHE A 171 10.37 9.42 -27.66
N MET A 172 10.17 8.15 -27.31
CA MET A 172 10.83 7.01 -27.95
C MET A 172 10.04 6.39 -29.11
N GLU A 173 8.77 6.77 -29.29
CA GLU A 173 7.92 6.27 -30.40
C GLU A 173 8.53 6.52 -31.79
N GLU A 174 9.27 7.61 -31.96
CA GLU A 174 9.96 7.91 -33.23
C GLU A 174 11.08 6.93 -33.56
N PHE A 175 11.69 6.32 -32.54
CA PHE A 175 12.64 5.23 -32.71
C PHE A 175 11.93 3.91 -33.04
N GLU A 176 10.78 3.62 -32.42
CA GLU A 176 9.98 2.42 -32.75
C GLU A 176 9.42 2.47 -34.18
N ASN A 177 8.97 3.64 -34.62
CA ASN A 177 8.36 3.81 -35.94
C ASN A 177 9.40 3.99 -37.07
N ASN A 178 10.70 3.88 -36.79
CA ASN A 178 11.81 4.17 -37.72
C ASN A 178 11.77 5.59 -38.33
N MET A 179 11.01 6.51 -37.73
CA MET A 179 10.83 7.89 -38.21
C MET A 179 11.95 8.83 -37.73
N PHE A 180 12.80 8.38 -36.81
CA PHE A 180 13.89 9.17 -36.22
C PHE A 180 14.79 9.82 -37.28
N LEU A 181 15.12 9.09 -38.37
CA LEU A 181 15.96 9.62 -39.47
C LEU A 181 15.30 10.79 -40.20
N GLN A 182 13.99 10.70 -40.45
CA GLN A 182 13.22 11.75 -41.12
C GLN A 182 13.10 12.99 -40.24
N ILE A 183 12.81 12.79 -38.95
CA ILE A 183 12.71 13.88 -37.97
C ILE A 183 14.08 14.58 -37.84
N ARG A 184 15.18 13.84 -37.83
CA ARG A 184 16.55 14.40 -37.79
C ARG A 184 16.95 15.19 -39.04
N GLY A 185 16.30 14.91 -40.17
CA GLY A 185 16.47 15.68 -41.42
C GLY A 185 15.79 17.05 -41.36
N SER A 186 14.82 17.24 -40.45
CA SER A 186 14.05 18.49 -40.36
C SER A 186 14.82 19.64 -39.70
N LYS A 187 14.47 20.88 -40.05
CA LYS A 187 15.08 22.11 -39.51
C LYS A 187 14.94 22.15 -37.99
N ASN A 188 16.03 22.47 -37.28
CA ASN A 188 16.09 22.56 -35.81
C ASN A 188 15.83 21.25 -35.05
N SER A 189 15.90 20.08 -35.68
CA SER A 189 15.70 18.80 -35.00
C SER A 189 16.92 18.32 -34.20
N ARG A 190 18.13 18.42 -34.76
CA ARG A 190 19.33 17.77 -34.20
C ARG A 190 19.76 18.29 -32.84
N LYS A 191 19.77 19.61 -32.65
CA LYS A 191 20.28 20.28 -31.45
C LYS A 191 19.19 20.90 -30.58
N VAL A 192 18.10 21.41 -31.19
CA VAL A 192 17.06 22.16 -30.47
C VAL A 192 15.97 21.23 -29.91
N LEU A 193 15.65 20.12 -30.58
CA LEU A 193 14.68 19.15 -30.07
C LEU A 193 15.05 18.51 -28.72
N PRO A 194 16.30 18.04 -28.48
CA PRO A 194 16.65 17.48 -27.17
C PRO A 194 16.54 18.52 -26.05
N VAL A 195 16.94 19.77 -26.30
CA VAL A 195 16.78 20.88 -25.33
C VAL A 195 15.29 21.13 -25.03
N LYS A 196 14.45 21.20 -26.07
CA LYS A 196 12.99 21.34 -25.90
C LYS A 196 12.40 20.19 -25.10
N ARG A 197 12.86 18.95 -25.29
CA ARG A 197 12.39 17.79 -24.53
C ARG A 197 12.84 17.84 -23.07
N CYS A 198 14.07 18.25 -22.78
CA CYS A 198 14.51 18.47 -21.40
C CYS A 198 13.65 19.53 -20.68
N PHE A 199 13.31 20.62 -21.40
CA PHE A 199 12.39 21.64 -20.88
C PHE A 199 10.96 21.11 -20.67
N ILE A 200 10.45 20.28 -21.59
CA ILE A 200 9.14 19.64 -21.44
C ILE A 200 9.13 18.71 -20.22
N ILE A 201 10.19 17.92 -20.01
CA ILE A 201 10.33 17.05 -18.83
C ILE A 201 10.23 17.89 -17.56
N LEU A 202 11.01 18.98 -17.46
CA LEU A 202 11.00 19.89 -16.31
C LEU A 202 9.61 20.48 -16.06
N LEU A 203 8.97 21.02 -17.11
CA LEU A 203 7.65 21.66 -17.00
C LEU A 203 6.58 20.66 -16.54
N ILE A 204 6.58 19.46 -17.12
CA ILE A 204 5.66 18.38 -16.72
C ILE A 204 5.94 17.98 -15.27
N SER A 205 7.19 17.82 -14.86
CA SER A 205 7.55 17.49 -13.48
C SER A 205 7.11 18.55 -12.47
N ILE A 206 7.22 19.84 -12.81
CA ILE A 206 6.71 20.93 -11.96
C ILE A 206 5.20 20.81 -11.80
N VAL A 207 4.44 20.78 -12.91
CA VAL A 207 2.97 20.73 -12.86
C VAL A 207 2.48 19.51 -12.08
N LEU A 208 3.04 18.33 -12.39
CA LEU A 208 2.65 17.09 -11.72
C LEU A 208 3.04 17.07 -10.25
N SER A 209 4.19 17.64 -9.87
CA SER A 209 4.60 17.74 -8.48
C SER A 209 3.55 18.49 -7.65
N PHE A 210 3.08 19.65 -8.14
CA PHE A 210 2.04 20.41 -7.46
C PHE A 210 0.70 19.67 -7.41
N VAL A 211 0.28 19.03 -8.50
CA VAL A 211 -0.99 18.29 -8.54
C VAL A 211 -0.96 17.10 -7.60
N PHE A 212 0.09 16.27 -7.64
CA PHE A 212 0.14 15.02 -6.88
C PHE A 212 0.33 15.30 -5.39
N ASN A 213 1.32 16.12 -5.03
CA ASN A 213 1.56 16.48 -3.63
C ASN A 213 0.39 17.29 -3.06
N GLY A 214 -0.25 18.16 -3.87
CA GLY A 214 -1.42 18.94 -3.46
C GLY A 214 -2.64 18.08 -3.15
N VAL A 215 -2.96 17.11 -4.01
CA VAL A 215 -4.08 16.18 -3.78
C VAL A 215 -3.84 15.35 -2.51
N ILE A 216 -2.64 14.80 -2.32
CA ILE A 216 -2.32 14.01 -1.14
C ILE A 216 -2.35 14.87 0.13
N LEU A 217 -1.78 16.08 0.08
CA LEU A 217 -1.83 17.00 1.20
C LEU A 217 -3.28 17.37 1.56
N ALA A 218 -4.16 17.54 0.58
CA ALA A 218 -5.57 17.79 0.84
C ALA A 218 -6.24 16.60 1.57
N ILE A 219 -5.96 15.37 1.13
CA ILE A 219 -6.44 14.14 1.79
C ILE A 219 -5.90 14.06 3.22
N TYR A 220 -4.59 14.23 3.41
CA TYR A 220 -3.95 14.15 4.73
C TYR A 220 -4.39 15.29 5.64
N LYS A 221 -4.58 16.51 5.14
CA LYS A 221 -5.10 17.63 5.93
C LYS A 221 -6.52 17.35 6.42
N ASN A 222 -7.37 16.75 5.59
CA ASN A 222 -8.75 16.42 5.98
C ASN A 222 -8.84 15.35 7.08
N ILE A 223 -7.80 14.51 7.21
CA ILE A 223 -7.83 13.35 8.10
C ILE A 223 -6.99 13.60 9.36
N TYR A 224 -5.76 14.07 9.18
CA TYR A 224 -4.81 14.29 10.26
C TYR A 224 -4.87 15.71 10.83
N GLY A 225 -5.41 16.68 10.09
CA GLY A 225 -5.35 18.10 10.42
C GLY A 225 -3.96 18.71 10.15
N CYS A 226 -3.93 20.02 9.90
CA CYS A 226 -2.67 20.76 9.74
C CYS A 226 -2.90 22.27 9.81
N ASN A 227 -2.11 22.95 10.64
CA ASN A 227 -2.05 24.41 10.65
C ASN A 227 -1.04 24.90 9.61
N MET A 228 -1.54 25.48 8.52
CA MET A 228 -0.70 25.94 7.41
C MET A 228 0.10 27.22 7.74
N GLY A 229 -0.36 28.01 8.70
CA GLY A 229 0.24 29.29 9.09
C GLY A 229 1.33 29.18 10.15
N SER A 230 1.43 28.04 10.85
CA SER A 230 2.44 27.84 11.89
C SER A 230 3.85 27.65 11.31
N PRO A 231 4.91 27.99 12.06
CA PRO A 231 6.28 27.66 11.70
C PRO A 231 6.46 26.16 11.47
N ILE A 232 7.19 25.77 10.41
CA ILE A 232 7.43 24.35 10.10
C ILE A 232 8.26 23.65 11.20
N GLN A 233 9.13 24.41 11.87
CA GLN A 233 9.98 23.93 12.96
C GLN A 233 9.20 23.55 14.22
N ASN A 234 7.91 23.88 14.33
CA ASN A 234 7.06 23.29 15.37
C ASN A 234 6.97 21.76 15.24
N SER A 235 7.25 21.20 14.06
CA SER A 235 7.42 19.77 13.84
C SER A 235 8.76 19.28 14.38
N TYR A 236 8.73 18.15 15.10
CA TYR A 236 9.95 17.46 15.51
C TYR A 236 10.82 17.06 14.30
N MET A 237 10.20 16.64 13.20
CA MET A 237 10.88 16.20 11.96
C MET A 237 11.67 17.33 11.29
N PHE A 238 11.19 18.57 11.39
CA PHE A 238 11.77 19.74 10.73
C PHE A 238 12.39 20.72 11.72
N ASN A 239 12.75 20.26 12.93
CA ASN A 239 13.27 21.11 13.99
C ASN A 239 14.49 21.93 13.52
N MET A 240 15.40 21.32 12.76
CA MET A 240 16.63 21.92 12.24
C MET A 240 16.49 22.48 10.84
N PHE A 241 15.26 22.65 10.34
CA PHE A 241 15.07 23.25 9.02
C PHE A 241 15.56 24.72 9.03
N PRO A 242 16.48 25.10 8.13
CA PRO A 242 17.23 26.35 8.26
C PRO A 242 16.40 27.60 7.94
N LEU A 243 15.35 27.49 7.13
CA LEU A 243 14.54 28.63 6.71
C LEU A 243 13.38 28.85 7.67
N LYS A 244 13.27 30.05 8.26
CA LYS A 244 12.11 30.45 9.08
C LYS A 244 10.89 30.69 8.18
N THR A 245 10.14 29.62 7.91
CA THR A 245 8.95 29.65 7.05
C THR A 245 7.78 28.95 7.72
N ASN A 246 6.57 29.27 7.25
CA ASN A 246 5.37 28.53 7.67
C ASN A 246 5.20 27.26 6.84
N VAL A 247 4.30 26.37 7.29
CA VAL A 247 4.01 25.09 6.62
C VAL A 247 3.56 25.28 5.17
N ALA A 248 2.80 26.35 4.85
CA ALA A 248 2.36 26.64 3.48
C ALA A 248 3.53 26.96 2.53
N ALA A 249 4.45 27.84 2.96
CA ALA A 249 5.64 28.18 2.19
C ALA A 249 6.59 26.98 2.06
N PHE A 250 6.74 26.19 3.14
CA PHE A 250 7.48 24.94 3.10
C PHE A 250 6.90 23.96 2.07
N PHE A 251 5.58 23.83 1.95
CA PHE A 251 4.95 22.97 0.94
C PHE A 251 5.32 23.38 -0.50
N ILE A 252 5.40 24.69 -0.77
CA ILE A 252 5.84 25.19 -2.09
C ILE A 252 7.29 24.80 -2.35
N ILE A 253 8.17 25.00 -1.36
CA ILE A 253 9.59 24.58 -1.44
C ILE A 253 9.68 23.07 -1.67
N TYR A 254 8.89 22.28 -0.95
CA TYR A 254 8.80 20.83 -1.10
C TYR A 254 8.43 20.43 -2.53
N CYS A 255 7.38 21.03 -3.10
CA CYS A 255 6.95 20.75 -4.47
C CYS A 255 8.03 21.08 -5.51
N ILE A 256 8.76 22.19 -5.32
CA ILE A 256 9.84 22.60 -6.23
C ILE A 256 11.02 21.63 -6.14
N THR A 257 11.49 21.32 -4.94
CA THR A 257 12.60 20.37 -4.72
C THR A 257 12.24 18.98 -5.25
N PHE A 258 11.01 18.52 -5.00
CA PHE A 258 10.49 17.26 -5.53
C PHE A 258 10.48 17.26 -7.07
N ALA A 259 10.03 18.35 -7.69
CA ALA A 259 10.03 18.48 -9.15
C ALA A 259 11.46 18.46 -9.73
N ILE A 260 12.41 19.14 -9.09
CA ILE A 260 13.82 19.15 -9.51
C ILE A 260 14.41 17.75 -9.43
N ALA A 261 14.29 17.08 -8.28
CA ALA A 261 14.80 15.72 -8.08
C ALA A 261 14.23 14.73 -9.12
N MET A 262 12.92 14.79 -9.36
CA MET A 262 12.26 13.94 -10.36
C MET A 262 12.64 14.27 -11.79
N SER A 263 12.88 15.54 -12.10
CA SER A 263 13.36 15.98 -13.42
C SER A 263 14.76 15.43 -13.70
N VAL A 264 15.65 15.51 -12.71
CA VAL A 264 17.03 14.99 -12.81
C VAL A 264 17.04 13.49 -13.07
N LEU A 265 16.29 12.72 -12.28
CA LEU A 265 16.15 11.28 -12.50
C LEU A 265 15.53 10.98 -13.87
N SER A 266 14.54 11.76 -14.30
CA SER A 266 13.92 11.61 -15.62
C SER A 266 14.89 11.90 -16.77
N TRP A 267 15.77 12.90 -16.63
CA TRP A 267 16.82 13.17 -17.63
C TRP A 267 17.82 12.02 -17.72
N LEU A 268 18.19 11.40 -16.60
CA LEU A 268 19.08 10.24 -16.60
C LEU A 268 18.42 9.01 -17.24
N VAL A 269 17.15 8.73 -16.91
CA VAL A 269 16.40 7.66 -17.57
C VAL A 269 16.33 7.92 -19.09
N TYR A 270 16.02 9.15 -19.49
CA TYR A 270 15.96 9.53 -20.90
C TYR A 270 17.32 9.41 -21.59
N PHE A 271 18.40 9.80 -20.91
CA PHE A 271 19.76 9.60 -21.39
C PHE A 271 20.05 8.12 -21.67
N VAL A 272 19.69 7.23 -20.74
CA VAL A 272 19.84 5.77 -20.92
C VAL A 272 18.94 5.26 -22.06
N PHE A 273 17.74 5.81 -22.26
CA PHE A 273 16.87 5.47 -23.40
C PHE A 273 17.56 5.79 -24.74
N LEU A 274 18.24 6.93 -24.79
CA LEU A 274 18.96 7.38 -25.97
C LEU A 274 20.22 6.55 -26.24
N ILE A 275 20.97 6.16 -25.22
CA ILE A 275 22.17 5.31 -25.37
C ILE A 275 21.79 3.94 -25.94
N THR A 276 20.82 3.26 -25.34
CA THR A 276 20.46 1.90 -25.76
C THR A 276 19.72 1.89 -27.10
N GLY A 277 18.96 2.95 -27.40
CA GLY A 277 18.02 2.98 -28.52
C GLY A 277 16.83 2.03 -28.38
N ASN A 278 16.69 1.35 -27.23
CA ASN A 278 15.58 0.46 -26.91
C ASN A 278 15.14 0.72 -25.47
N TYR A 279 14.06 1.49 -25.31
CA TYR A 279 13.55 1.89 -24.00
C TYR A 279 13.16 0.69 -23.14
N LYS A 280 12.78 -0.46 -23.71
CA LYS A 280 12.44 -1.66 -22.92
C LYS A 280 13.65 -2.18 -22.18
N LEU A 281 14.80 -2.25 -22.87
CA LEU A 281 16.06 -2.66 -22.27
C LEU A 281 16.58 -1.60 -21.28
N SER A 282 16.41 -0.33 -21.59
CA SER A 282 16.76 0.75 -20.65
C SER A 282 15.94 0.71 -19.38
N ILE A 283 14.62 0.53 -19.45
CA ILE A 283 13.77 0.44 -18.26
C ILE A 283 14.22 -0.73 -17.38
N ALA A 284 14.50 -1.89 -17.97
CA ALA A 284 14.99 -3.05 -17.21
C ALA A 284 16.35 -2.77 -16.54
N GLY A 285 17.31 -2.20 -17.29
CA GLY A 285 18.62 -1.88 -16.77
C GLY A 285 18.60 -0.81 -15.68
N THR A 286 17.87 0.30 -15.90
CA THR A 286 17.74 1.38 -14.92
C THR A 286 16.97 0.92 -13.69
N GLY A 287 15.94 0.08 -13.85
CA GLY A 287 15.21 -0.51 -12.73
C GLY A 287 16.11 -1.38 -11.84
N LEU A 288 16.89 -2.30 -12.44
CA LEU A 288 17.85 -3.12 -11.69
C LEU A 288 18.91 -2.29 -10.97
N PHE A 289 19.41 -1.24 -11.63
CA PHE A 289 20.38 -0.32 -11.04
C PHE A 289 19.80 0.42 -9.82
N LEU A 290 18.59 0.98 -9.91
CA LEU A 290 17.96 1.66 -8.79
C LEU A 290 17.63 0.72 -7.62
N VAL A 291 17.25 -0.54 -7.90
CA VAL A 291 17.04 -1.55 -6.86
C VAL A 291 18.36 -1.88 -6.14
N PHE A 292 19.46 -2.03 -6.88
CA PHE A 292 20.78 -2.26 -6.31
C PHE A 292 21.22 -1.09 -5.42
N GLU A 293 21.07 0.15 -5.90
CA GLU A 293 21.34 1.37 -5.13
C GLU A 293 20.51 1.44 -3.83
N TYR A 294 19.23 1.06 -3.90
CA TYR A 294 18.35 1.04 -2.74
C TYR A 294 18.76 0.00 -1.69
N ILE A 295 19.18 -1.19 -2.13
CA ILE A 295 19.69 -2.25 -1.24
C ILE A 295 20.93 -1.77 -0.48
N ILE A 296 21.85 -1.07 -1.17
CA ILE A 296 23.03 -0.46 -0.54
C ILE A 296 22.62 0.57 0.52
N ASN A 297 21.66 1.43 0.22
CA ASN A 297 21.20 2.49 1.12
C ASN A 297 20.58 1.95 2.42
N ILE A 298 19.87 0.82 2.38
CA ILE A 298 19.25 0.21 3.57
C ILE A 298 20.23 -0.61 4.39
N ASN A 299 21.10 -1.40 3.74
CA ASN A 299 21.92 -2.38 4.44
C ASN A 299 23.15 -1.76 5.12
N ILE A 300 23.63 -0.61 4.63
CA ILE A 300 24.79 0.06 5.21
C ILE A 300 24.35 0.91 6.42
N SER A 301 24.94 0.63 7.58
CA SER A 301 24.74 1.44 8.79
C SER A 301 25.36 2.84 8.62
N SER A 302 24.72 3.87 9.20
CA SER A 302 25.27 5.24 9.24
C SER A 302 26.61 5.33 9.97
N LYS A 303 26.93 4.36 10.84
CA LYS A 303 28.19 4.27 11.58
C LYS A 303 29.26 3.41 10.90
N SER A 304 28.97 2.85 9.73
CA SER A 304 29.94 2.03 8.98
C SER A 304 31.05 2.90 8.38
N ALA A 305 32.26 2.34 8.20
CA ALA A 305 33.32 2.98 7.43
C ALA A 305 32.91 3.27 5.97
N PHE A 306 31.95 2.51 5.43
CA PHE A 306 31.40 2.71 4.09
C PHE A 306 30.12 3.58 4.07
N SER A 307 29.90 4.40 5.11
CA SER A 307 28.73 5.27 5.21
C SER A 307 28.56 6.21 4.00
N PHE A 308 29.65 6.59 3.32
CA PHE A 308 29.57 7.41 2.11
C PHE A 308 28.75 6.76 0.97
N LEU A 309 28.71 5.43 0.85
CA LEU A 309 27.89 4.72 -0.14
C LEU A 309 26.39 4.79 0.18
N LYS A 310 26.04 5.02 1.45
CA LYS A 310 24.66 5.26 1.86
C LYS A 310 24.21 6.67 1.46
N TYR A 311 25.05 7.67 1.69
CA TYR A 311 24.70 9.09 1.51
C TYR A 311 24.94 9.61 0.08
N ILE A 312 25.97 9.13 -0.63
CA ILE A 312 26.19 9.39 -2.05
C ILE A 312 25.52 8.29 -2.86
N ASN A 313 24.19 8.34 -2.93
CA ASN A 313 23.36 7.27 -3.50
C ASN A 313 22.16 7.86 -4.26
N PHE A 314 21.78 7.24 -5.37
CA PHE A 314 20.62 7.68 -6.17
C PHE A 314 19.30 7.64 -5.40
N SER A 315 19.20 6.75 -4.42
CA SER A 315 18.03 6.63 -3.52
C SER A 315 17.77 7.92 -2.75
N ASN A 316 18.81 8.68 -2.39
CA ASN A 316 18.65 9.93 -1.66
C ASN A 316 18.07 11.05 -2.54
N VAL A 317 18.29 10.99 -3.86
CA VAL A 317 17.61 11.89 -4.81
C VAL A 317 16.18 11.39 -5.07
N LEU A 318 15.96 10.08 -5.10
CA LEU A 318 14.63 9.49 -5.29
C LEU A 318 13.67 9.77 -4.13
N PHE A 319 14.16 9.85 -2.88
CA PHE A 319 13.35 10.10 -1.69
C PHE A 319 13.59 11.50 -1.11
N PRO A 320 13.13 12.56 -1.78
CA PRO A 320 13.49 13.93 -1.41
C PRO A 320 13.03 14.32 -0.02
N GLY A 321 11.95 13.72 0.48
CA GLY A 321 11.42 14.01 1.81
C GLY A 321 12.35 13.62 2.96
N GLN A 322 13.18 12.60 2.78
CA GLN A 322 14.14 12.17 3.79
C GLN A 322 15.45 12.96 3.63
N SER A 323 15.99 13.01 2.42
CA SER A 323 17.37 13.47 2.24
C SER A 323 17.56 14.99 2.20
N TYR A 324 16.54 15.76 1.84
CA TYR A 324 16.67 17.23 1.71
C TYR A 324 16.15 18.00 2.92
N TYR A 325 15.40 17.34 3.81
CA TYR A 325 14.67 18.02 4.88
C TYR A 325 14.92 17.45 6.27
N ILE A 326 15.25 16.15 6.38
CA ILE A 326 15.63 15.58 7.67
C ILE A 326 17.09 15.91 7.93
N TYR A 327 17.34 16.50 9.09
CA TYR A 327 18.69 16.83 9.51
C TYR A 327 19.42 15.59 10.02
N GLU A 328 20.47 15.19 9.32
CA GLU A 328 21.39 14.15 9.75
C GLU A 328 22.80 14.50 9.28
N ASN A 329 23.74 14.58 10.24
CA ASN A 329 25.15 14.76 9.97
C ASN A 329 25.84 13.41 9.75
N TRP A 330 26.69 13.35 8.74
CA TRP A 330 27.47 12.17 8.43
C TRP A 330 28.87 12.53 7.96
N GLY A 331 29.80 11.60 8.13
CA GLY A 331 31.18 11.84 7.80
C GLY A 331 32.10 10.77 8.38
N THR A 332 33.38 11.09 8.39
CA THR A 332 34.45 10.29 8.99
C THR A 332 35.29 11.22 9.85
N ASP A 333 36.34 10.69 10.48
CA ASP A 333 37.36 11.56 11.07
C ASP A 333 37.93 12.50 9.96
N ASN A 334 38.19 13.75 10.32
CA ASN A 334 38.58 14.87 9.45
C ASN A 334 37.51 15.44 8.48
N PHE A 335 36.31 14.85 8.37
CA PHE A 335 35.28 15.35 7.46
C PHE A 335 33.87 15.18 8.01
N ILE A 336 33.12 16.27 8.08
CA ILE A 336 31.71 16.25 8.46
C ILE A 336 30.86 17.02 7.45
N THR A 337 29.75 16.43 7.04
CA THR A 337 28.76 17.08 6.19
C THR A 337 27.36 16.64 6.60
N ASP A 338 26.33 17.20 5.99
CA ASP A 338 24.93 16.90 6.23
C ASP A 338 24.31 16.25 5.00
N ILE A 339 23.27 15.45 5.24
CA ILE A 339 22.56 14.76 4.17
C ILE A 339 21.95 15.73 3.15
N GLN A 340 21.49 16.91 3.58
CA GLN A 340 20.87 17.91 2.71
C GLN A 340 21.89 18.48 1.70
N SER A 341 23.05 18.94 2.18
CA SER A 341 24.13 19.46 1.33
C SER A 341 24.60 18.41 0.32
N THR A 342 24.78 17.17 0.76
CA THR A 342 25.25 16.08 -0.10
C THR A 342 24.20 15.67 -1.14
N ALA A 343 22.92 15.65 -0.78
CA ALA A 343 21.82 15.43 -1.72
C ALA A 343 21.74 16.53 -2.80
N TRP A 344 21.93 17.80 -2.44
CA TRP A 344 21.95 18.91 -3.40
C TRP A 344 23.13 18.82 -4.37
N ILE A 345 24.34 18.57 -3.86
CA ILE A 345 25.54 18.40 -4.69
C ILE A 345 25.35 17.24 -5.67
N LEU A 346 24.89 16.08 -5.18
CA LEU A 346 24.61 14.92 -6.01
C LEU A 346 23.58 15.25 -7.11
N THR A 347 22.51 15.95 -6.75
CA THR A 347 21.45 16.34 -7.70
C THR A 347 21.95 17.26 -8.80
N ILE A 348 22.82 18.22 -8.47
CA ILE A 348 23.45 19.11 -9.47
C ILE A 348 24.34 18.30 -10.42
N LEU A 349 25.18 17.39 -9.88
CA LEU A 349 26.03 16.52 -10.71
C LEU A 349 25.21 15.62 -11.63
N LEU A 350 24.14 15.03 -11.11
CA LEU A 350 23.20 14.21 -11.88
C LEU A 350 22.43 15.03 -12.93
N ALA A 351 22.08 16.28 -12.63
CA ALA A 351 21.45 17.19 -13.59
C ALA A 351 22.37 17.49 -14.77
N ILE A 352 23.63 17.84 -14.48
CA ILE A 352 24.64 18.15 -15.50
C ILE A 352 24.87 16.92 -16.38
N THR A 353 25.07 15.74 -15.79
CA THR A 353 25.30 14.49 -16.54
C THR A 353 24.09 14.11 -17.39
N GLY A 354 22.86 14.22 -16.86
CA GLY A 354 21.63 13.95 -17.61
C GLY A 354 21.43 14.91 -18.79
N LEU A 355 21.56 16.22 -18.56
CA LEU A 355 21.34 17.24 -19.59
C LEU A 355 22.39 17.17 -20.70
N ILE A 356 23.68 17.14 -20.33
CA ILE A 356 24.78 17.03 -21.30
C ILE A 356 24.73 15.69 -22.02
N GLY A 357 24.47 14.60 -21.28
CA GLY A 357 24.32 13.26 -21.84
C GLY A 357 23.23 13.18 -22.89
N VAL A 358 22.03 13.68 -22.58
CA VAL A 358 20.91 13.76 -23.54
C VAL A 358 21.29 14.60 -24.76
N TYR A 359 21.88 15.79 -24.55
CA TYR A 359 22.26 16.68 -25.64
C TYR A 359 23.28 16.04 -26.59
N ILE A 360 24.36 15.48 -26.05
CA ILE A 360 25.44 14.85 -26.84
C ILE A 360 24.89 13.63 -27.58
N THR A 361 24.23 12.72 -26.88
CA THR A 361 23.76 11.47 -27.47
C THR A 361 22.71 11.72 -28.54
N TYR A 362 21.74 12.60 -28.31
CA TYR A 362 20.73 12.92 -29.31
C TYR A 362 21.33 13.62 -30.53
N SER A 363 22.25 14.57 -30.31
CA SER A 363 22.86 15.35 -31.40
C SER A 363 23.78 14.52 -32.29
N HIS A 364 24.56 13.60 -31.70
CA HIS A 364 25.64 12.87 -32.38
C HIS A 364 25.30 11.42 -32.75
N LYS A 365 24.12 10.89 -32.42
CA LYS A 365 23.73 9.51 -32.79
C LYS A 365 23.83 9.29 -34.31
N TYR A 366 24.66 8.37 -34.78
CA TYR A 366 24.87 8.11 -36.22
C TYR A 366 23.63 7.50 -36.90
N ALA A 367 23.49 7.73 -38.21
CA ALA A 367 22.32 7.39 -39.04
C ALA A 367 22.16 5.89 -39.37
N GLN A 368 23.16 5.04 -39.07
CA GLN A 368 23.04 3.59 -39.17
C GLN A 368 23.11 2.98 -37.77
N GLY A 369 22.07 2.22 -37.42
CA GLY A 369 22.05 1.43 -36.20
C GLY A 369 23.17 0.41 -36.22
N ARG A 370 24.29 0.70 -35.56
CA ARG A 370 25.13 -0.37 -35.02
C ARG A 370 24.24 -1.11 -34.03
N LYS A 371 23.68 -2.23 -34.47
CA LYS A 371 23.03 -3.20 -33.59
C LYS A 371 24.00 -3.46 -32.45
N SER A 372 23.64 -3.05 -31.23
CA SER A 372 24.44 -3.33 -30.05
C SER A 372 24.71 -4.83 -29.98
N ALA A 373 25.84 -5.23 -29.40
CA ALA A 373 26.14 -6.66 -29.22
C ALA A 373 24.95 -7.40 -28.55
N ILE A 374 24.27 -6.72 -27.63
CA ILE A 374 23.06 -7.19 -26.96
C ILE A 374 21.90 -7.39 -27.96
N THR A 375 21.63 -6.45 -28.87
CA THR A 375 20.56 -6.64 -29.87
C THR A 375 20.83 -7.81 -30.82
N LYS A 376 22.10 -8.09 -31.17
CA LYS A 376 22.46 -9.27 -31.96
C LYS A 376 22.19 -10.58 -31.21
N ILE A 377 22.48 -10.60 -29.90
CA ILE A 377 22.19 -11.74 -29.03
C ILE A 377 20.68 -11.94 -28.89
N ILE A 378 19.92 -10.86 -28.68
CA ILE A 378 18.45 -10.89 -28.61
C ILE A 378 17.86 -11.40 -29.92
N GLU A 379 18.38 -11.01 -31.09
CA GLU A 379 17.92 -11.52 -32.38
C GLU A 379 18.17 -13.02 -32.54
N LYS A 380 19.37 -13.50 -32.20
CA LYS A 380 19.65 -14.96 -32.19
C LYS A 380 18.73 -15.71 -31.24
N CYS A 381 18.51 -15.17 -30.05
CA CYS A 381 17.60 -15.74 -29.06
C CYS A 381 16.15 -15.73 -29.58
N SER A 382 15.70 -14.64 -30.21
CA SER A 382 14.37 -14.53 -30.80
C SER A 382 14.19 -15.51 -31.96
N GLN A 383 15.18 -15.70 -32.81
CA GLN A 383 15.14 -16.71 -33.90
C GLN A 383 15.03 -18.12 -33.32
N PHE A 384 15.80 -18.42 -32.27
CA PHE A 384 15.73 -19.69 -31.56
C PHE A 384 14.36 -19.92 -30.92
N ILE A 385 13.80 -18.91 -30.25
CA ILE A 385 12.45 -18.94 -29.66
C ILE A 385 11.38 -19.11 -30.75
N GLN A 386 11.51 -18.44 -31.90
CA GLN A 386 10.58 -18.60 -33.03
C GLN A 386 10.64 -20.02 -33.63
N MET A 387 11.83 -20.60 -33.74
CA MET A 387 11.99 -21.99 -34.19
C MET A 387 11.33 -22.99 -33.23
N LEU A 388 11.42 -22.74 -31.91
CA LEU A 388 10.71 -23.52 -30.91
C LEU A 388 9.19 -23.31 -30.98
N LEU A 389 8.73 -22.06 -31.11
CA LEU A 389 7.31 -21.71 -31.22
C LEU A 389 6.64 -22.29 -32.47
N GLY A 390 7.39 -22.51 -33.55
CA GLY A 390 6.88 -23.18 -34.75
C GLY A 390 6.48 -24.65 -34.53
N LYS A 391 6.93 -25.27 -33.43
CA LYS A 391 6.70 -26.70 -33.11
C LYS A 391 5.71 -26.93 -31.96
N VAL A 392 5.23 -25.88 -31.28
CA VAL A 392 4.32 -26.02 -30.13
C VAL A 392 2.86 -25.96 -30.55
N PRO A 393 1.94 -26.63 -29.82
CA PRO A 393 0.51 -26.58 -30.12
C PRO A 393 -0.07 -25.16 -29.98
N LEU A 394 -1.19 -24.91 -30.67
CA LEU A 394 -1.87 -23.62 -30.73
C LEU A 394 -2.16 -23.02 -29.34
N PHE A 395 -2.53 -23.85 -28.37
CA PHE A 395 -2.77 -23.41 -26.99
C PHE A 395 -1.51 -22.82 -26.32
N VAL A 396 -0.35 -23.46 -26.48
CA VAL A 396 0.91 -23.00 -25.89
C VAL A 396 1.39 -21.71 -26.57
N SER A 397 1.20 -21.58 -27.88
CA SER A 397 1.55 -20.32 -28.57
C SER A 397 0.67 -19.15 -28.14
N GLU A 398 -0.62 -19.37 -27.87
CA GLU A 398 -1.53 -18.36 -27.31
C GLU A 398 -1.19 -18.00 -25.86
N LEU A 399 -0.76 -18.95 -25.04
CA LEU A 399 -0.23 -18.69 -23.70
C LEU A 399 1.05 -17.83 -23.78
N TYR A 400 1.98 -18.18 -24.66
CA TYR A 400 3.22 -17.42 -24.87
C TYR A 400 2.94 -15.96 -25.25
N LYS A 401 1.98 -15.71 -26.15
CA LYS A 401 1.57 -14.34 -26.51
C LYS A 401 1.11 -13.55 -25.28
N THR A 402 0.28 -14.15 -24.44
CA THR A 402 -0.34 -13.48 -23.29
C THR A 402 0.68 -13.24 -22.17
N PHE A 403 1.43 -14.27 -21.79
CA PHE A 403 2.35 -14.21 -20.66
C PHE A 403 3.66 -13.49 -20.99
N ILE A 404 4.22 -13.69 -22.18
CA ILE A 404 5.52 -13.16 -22.58
C ILE A 404 5.37 -11.89 -23.43
N LEU A 405 4.72 -11.97 -24.59
CA LEU A 405 4.65 -10.82 -25.53
C LEU A 405 3.86 -9.64 -24.94
N GLN A 406 2.76 -9.93 -24.25
CA GLN A 406 1.92 -8.93 -23.57
C GLN A 406 2.34 -8.68 -22.12
N LYS A 407 3.44 -9.29 -21.67
CA LYS A 407 3.98 -9.14 -20.31
C LYS A 407 3.03 -9.58 -19.19
N GLY A 408 2.13 -10.52 -19.46
CA GLY A 408 1.20 -11.07 -18.46
C GLY A 408 1.88 -11.65 -17.23
N ILE A 409 3.12 -12.17 -17.33
CA ILE A 409 3.89 -12.66 -16.17
C ILE A 409 4.17 -11.55 -15.16
N ILE A 410 4.49 -10.33 -15.62
CA ILE A 410 4.76 -9.20 -14.73
C ILE A 410 3.49 -8.79 -14.01
N LEU A 411 2.35 -8.79 -14.71
CA LEU A 411 1.05 -8.53 -14.12
C LEU A 411 0.70 -9.60 -13.08
N LEU A 412 0.94 -10.87 -13.37
CA LEU A 412 0.67 -11.98 -12.44
C LEU A 412 1.57 -11.89 -11.19
N ALA A 413 2.85 -11.54 -11.34
CA ALA A 413 3.74 -11.31 -10.20
C ALA A 413 3.28 -10.13 -9.33
N ALA A 414 2.84 -9.03 -9.94
CA ALA A 414 2.26 -7.90 -9.22
C ALA A 414 0.95 -8.27 -8.50
N ALA A 415 0.12 -9.12 -9.11
CA ALA A 415 -1.09 -9.66 -8.48
C ALA A 415 -0.75 -10.46 -7.23
N VAL A 416 0.22 -11.37 -7.31
CA VAL A 416 0.68 -12.16 -6.16
C VAL A 416 1.19 -11.26 -5.03
N TYR A 417 2.00 -10.25 -5.35
CA TYR A 417 2.49 -9.29 -4.35
C TYR A 417 1.36 -8.52 -3.64
N LEU A 418 0.37 -8.03 -4.41
CA LEU A 418 -0.77 -7.30 -3.84
C LEU A 418 -1.70 -8.22 -3.03
N LEU A 419 -1.91 -9.46 -3.47
CA LEU A 419 -2.68 -10.46 -2.71
C LEU A 419 -1.99 -10.81 -1.38
N ILE A 420 -0.67 -10.97 -1.36
CA ILE A 420 0.09 -11.20 -0.11
C ILE A 420 0.00 -10.00 0.84
N SER A 421 -0.12 -8.79 0.28
CA SER A 421 -0.27 -7.55 1.07
C SER A 421 -1.65 -7.44 1.75
N CYS A 422 -2.64 -8.20 1.29
CA CYS A 422 -3.98 -8.29 1.88
C CYS A 422 -3.96 -9.23 3.11
N ARG A 423 -3.33 -8.78 4.20
CA ARG A 423 -3.23 -9.54 5.47
C ARG A 423 -4.49 -9.38 6.33
N MET A 424 -4.84 -10.46 7.02
CA MET A 424 -5.80 -10.41 8.14
C MET A 424 -5.07 -10.13 9.44
N TYR A 425 -5.72 -9.40 10.34
CA TYR A 425 -5.29 -9.19 11.70
C TYR A 425 -6.29 -9.89 12.62
N ARG A 426 -5.79 -10.67 13.58
CA ARG A 426 -6.62 -11.28 14.62
C ARG A 426 -7.12 -10.17 15.54
N GLY A 427 -8.43 -10.12 15.80
CA GLY A 427 -8.95 -9.25 16.85
C GLY A 427 -8.45 -9.73 18.21
N VAL A 428 -8.09 -8.80 19.08
CA VAL A 428 -7.79 -9.15 20.47
C VAL A 428 -9.13 -9.25 21.21
N ASP A 429 -9.45 -10.44 21.71
CA ASP A 429 -10.59 -10.63 22.61
C ASP A 429 -10.19 -10.12 24.00
N TYR A 430 -10.79 -9.00 24.40
CA TYR A 430 -10.51 -8.35 25.69
C TYR A 430 -11.49 -8.77 26.79
N SER A 431 -12.25 -9.85 26.60
CA SER A 431 -13.10 -10.38 27.65
C SER A 431 -12.27 -11.31 28.55
N ASN A 432 -12.11 -10.97 29.83
CA ASN A 432 -11.40 -11.82 30.79
C ASN A 432 -12.08 -13.19 31.02
N THR A 433 -13.28 -13.40 30.47
CA THR A 433 -14.07 -14.65 30.56
C THR A 433 -13.51 -15.85 29.76
N ASP A 434 -12.38 -15.69 29.06
CA ASP A 434 -11.99 -16.63 28.00
C ASP A 434 -11.25 -17.90 28.44
N PHE A 435 -10.58 -17.96 29.60
CA PHE A 435 -9.81 -19.18 29.92
C PHE A 435 -10.72 -20.41 30.19
N SER A 436 -11.73 -20.23 31.04
CA SER A 436 -12.67 -21.30 31.39
C SER A 436 -13.59 -21.67 30.22
N MET A 437 -14.03 -20.68 29.43
CA MET A 437 -14.84 -20.92 28.23
C MET A 437 -14.03 -21.63 27.13
N ASN A 438 -12.77 -21.23 26.90
CA ASN A 438 -11.89 -21.92 25.96
C ASN A 438 -11.58 -23.35 26.43
N ASN A 439 -11.45 -23.59 27.74
CA ASN A 439 -11.32 -24.95 28.27
C ASN A 439 -12.58 -25.79 28.00
N PHE A 440 -13.77 -25.23 28.22
CA PHE A 440 -15.04 -25.88 27.88
C PHE A 440 -15.10 -26.27 26.38
N TYR A 441 -14.76 -25.34 25.49
CA TYR A 441 -14.67 -25.66 24.06
C TYR A 441 -13.60 -26.71 23.78
N SER A 442 -12.42 -26.66 24.41
CA SER A 442 -11.37 -27.66 24.18
C SER A 442 -11.78 -29.08 24.62
N MET A 443 -12.62 -29.20 25.65
CA MET A 443 -13.07 -30.50 26.18
C MET A 443 -14.27 -31.05 25.42
N PHE A 444 -15.23 -30.19 25.03
CA PHE A 444 -16.52 -30.62 24.48
C PHE A 444 -16.74 -30.26 23.00
N SER A 445 -15.75 -29.69 22.32
CA SER A 445 -15.80 -29.39 20.88
C SER A 445 -16.15 -30.64 20.07
N GLY A 446 -17.21 -30.56 19.25
CA GLY A 446 -17.73 -31.66 18.43
C GLY A 446 -18.78 -32.55 19.10
N ASN A 447 -19.04 -32.36 20.41
CA ASN A 447 -20.04 -33.10 21.16
C ASN A 447 -21.46 -32.56 20.85
N THR A 448 -22.47 -33.44 20.86
CA THR A 448 -23.91 -33.11 20.69
C THR A 448 -24.63 -32.72 21.99
N GLY A 449 -23.89 -32.55 23.09
CA GLY A 449 -24.44 -32.27 24.42
C GLY A 449 -24.66 -33.53 25.24
N ASP A 450 -23.66 -34.42 25.29
CA ASP A 450 -23.72 -35.69 26.02
C ASP A 450 -23.81 -35.50 27.55
N LYS A 451 -24.18 -36.58 28.26
CA LYS A 451 -24.30 -36.60 29.73
C LYS A 451 -23.04 -36.14 30.47
N GLU A 452 -21.85 -36.31 29.88
CA GLU A 452 -20.59 -35.82 30.45
C GLU A 452 -20.47 -34.29 30.41
N CYS A 453 -20.98 -33.65 29.36
CA CYS A 453 -21.03 -32.19 29.24
C CYS A 453 -22.01 -31.59 30.27
N GLU A 454 -23.15 -32.26 30.48
CA GLU A 454 -24.12 -31.88 31.52
C GLU A 454 -23.54 -32.01 32.93
N ALA A 455 -22.84 -33.12 33.21
CA ALA A 455 -22.17 -33.31 34.49
C ALA A 455 -21.13 -32.22 34.78
N TYR A 456 -20.38 -31.79 33.76
CA TYR A 456 -19.40 -30.71 33.87
C TYR A 456 -20.05 -29.34 34.14
N ILE A 457 -21.16 -29.02 33.46
CA ILE A 457 -21.90 -27.78 33.71
C ILE A 457 -22.48 -27.78 35.13
N GLU A 458 -22.96 -28.92 35.62
CA GLU A 458 -23.50 -29.04 36.98
C GLU A 458 -22.39 -28.90 38.04
N GLU A 459 -21.19 -29.42 37.78
CA GLU A 459 -20.00 -29.18 38.61
C GLU A 459 -19.64 -27.68 38.65
N CYS A 460 -19.64 -27.01 37.48
CA CYS A 460 -19.42 -25.56 37.39
C CYS A 460 -20.49 -24.76 38.15
N ARG A 461 -21.76 -25.19 38.07
CA ARG A 461 -22.87 -24.57 38.81
C ARG A 461 -22.65 -24.65 40.33
N ASN A 462 -22.28 -25.82 40.85
CA ASN A 462 -21.98 -26.00 42.26
C ASN A 462 -20.81 -25.11 42.71
N ALA A 463 -19.75 -25.00 41.88
CA ALA A 463 -18.61 -24.13 42.17
C ALA A 463 -18.97 -22.64 42.17
N VAL A 464 -19.86 -22.19 41.27
CA VAL A 464 -20.37 -20.81 41.24
C VAL A 464 -21.22 -20.51 42.47
N GLU A 465 -22.07 -21.44 42.92
CA GLU A 465 -22.87 -21.28 44.14
C GLU A 465 -22.00 -21.15 45.40
N GLU A 466 -20.93 -21.94 45.52
CA GLU A 466 -19.97 -21.80 46.62
C GLU A 466 -19.22 -20.47 46.58
N LEU A 467 -18.86 -19.98 45.39
CA LEU A 467 -18.26 -18.65 45.22
C LEU A 467 -19.24 -17.54 45.57
N GLY A 468 -20.53 -17.71 45.28
CA GLY A 468 -21.59 -16.79 45.68
C GLY A 468 -21.65 -16.61 47.19
N LYS A 469 -21.68 -17.71 47.94
CA LYS A 469 -21.66 -17.71 49.42
C LYS A 469 -20.41 -17.02 50.01
N LYS A 470 -19.26 -17.14 49.33
CA LYS A 470 -18.01 -16.48 49.74
C LYS A 470 -17.98 -14.98 49.37
N SER A 471 -18.65 -14.59 48.28
CA SER A 471 -18.74 -13.19 47.83
C SER A 471 -19.61 -12.30 48.73
N GLU A 472 -20.56 -12.89 49.46
CA GLU A 472 -21.38 -12.19 50.46
C GLU A 472 -20.58 -11.80 51.71
N THR A 473 -19.48 -12.51 52.00
CA THR A 473 -18.64 -12.30 53.19
C THR A 473 -17.34 -11.55 52.90
N ASP A 474 -16.81 -11.59 51.67
CA ASP A 474 -15.58 -10.89 51.27
C ASP A 474 -15.71 -10.19 49.89
N ALA A 475 -15.51 -8.87 49.89
CA ALA A 475 -15.63 -8.00 48.72
C ALA A 475 -14.66 -8.36 47.58
N ASN A 476 -13.51 -8.99 47.87
CA ASN A 476 -12.54 -9.43 46.85
C ASN A 476 -13.08 -10.56 45.95
N TYR A 477 -14.07 -11.32 46.42
CA TYR A 477 -14.64 -12.44 45.65
C TYR A 477 -15.80 -12.02 44.73
N LYS A 478 -16.30 -10.78 44.84
CA LYS A 478 -17.42 -10.27 44.04
C LYS A 478 -17.12 -10.22 42.55
N TYR A 479 -15.90 -9.85 42.17
CA TYR A 479 -15.46 -9.86 40.76
C TYR A 479 -15.38 -11.28 40.20
N LYS A 480 -14.77 -12.22 40.94
CA LYS A 480 -14.64 -13.63 40.54
C LYS A 480 -16.00 -14.33 40.42
N PHE A 481 -16.94 -14.02 41.32
CA PHE A 481 -18.30 -14.54 41.25
C PHE A 481 -19.04 -14.06 40.00
N ARG A 482 -18.92 -12.77 39.66
CA ARG A 482 -19.53 -12.19 38.45
C ARG A 482 -18.98 -12.84 37.19
N GLU A 483 -17.66 -13.01 37.10
CA GLU A 483 -16.97 -13.63 35.97
C GLU A 483 -17.35 -15.12 35.80
N ALA A 484 -17.35 -15.88 36.89
CA ALA A 484 -17.72 -17.29 36.87
C ALA A 484 -19.21 -17.50 36.52
N SER A 485 -20.10 -16.63 37.04
CA SER A 485 -21.54 -16.66 36.71
C SER A 485 -21.80 -16.38 35.23
N GLN A 486 -21.13 -15.37 34.67
CA GLN A 486 -21.24 -15.03 33.25
C GLN A 486 -20.71 -16.17 32.36
N THR A 487 -19.63 -16.82 32.77
CA THR A 487 -19.09 -17.98 32.04
C THR A 487 -20.07 -19.17 32.08
N LEU A 488 -20.64 -19.48 33.25
CA LEU A 488 -21.64 -20.54 33.39
C LEU A 488 -22.88 -20.28 32.52
N GLU A 489 -23.38 -19.04 32.51
CA GLU A 489 -24.50 -18.64 31.67
C GLU A 489 -24.20 -18.87 30.18
N ASN A 490 -22.99 -18.51 29.73
CA ASN A 490 -22.55 -18.74 28.35
C ASN A 490 -22.46 -20.24 28.00
N MET A 491 -21.95 -21.08 28.91
CA MET A 491 -21.90 -22.54 28.72
C MET A 491 -23.31 -23.13 28.62
N GLU A 492 -24.23 -22.74 29.50
CA GLU A 492 -25.63 -23.18 29.46
C GLU A 492 -26.34 -22.73 28.19
N ASN A 493 -26.12 -21.49 27.76
CA ASN A 493 -26.71 -20.95 26.54
C ASN A 493 -26.20 -21.71 25.30
N CYS A 494 -24.92 -22.08 25.27
CA CYS A 494 -24.36 -22.90 24.20
C CYS A 494 -25.04 -24.27 24.11
N LEU A 495 -25.22 -24.95 25.25
CA LEU A 495 -25.88 -26.26 25.28
C LEU A 495 -27.38 -26.18 24.95
N LYS A 496 -28.09 -25.16 25.47
CA LYS A 496 -29.49 -24.87 25.11
C LYS A 496 -29.63 -24.63 23.60
N TYR A 497 -28.70 -23.89 22.99
CA TYR A 497 -28.71 -23.63 21.55
C TYR A 497 -28.54 -24.92 20.73
N VAL A 498 -27.57 -25.77 21.07
CA VAL A 498 -27.34 -27.05 20.38
C VAL A 498 -28.60 -27.92 20.42
N ARG A 499 -29.23 -28.06 21.60
CA ARG A 499 -30.48 -28.82 21.74
C ARG A 499 -31.62 -28.23 20.93
N LYS A 500 -31.79 -26.90 20.96
CA LYS A 500 -32.80 -26.21 20.18
C LYS A 500 -32.67 -26.52 18.68
N VAL A 501 -31.45 -26.50 18.14
CA VAL A 501 -31.22 -26.86 16.73
C VAL A 501 -31.51 -28.34 16.46
N ASN A 502 -31.11 -29.24 17.36
CA ASN A 502 -31.39 -30.68 17.25
C ASN A 502 -32.90 -30.96 17.23
N GLU A 503 -33.66 -30.36 18.15
CA GLU A 503 -35.10 -30.59 18.32
C GLU A 503 -35.95 -29.92 17.23
N GLU A 504 -35.66 -28.67 16.88
CA GLU A 504 -36.48 -27.89 15.94
C GLU A 504 -36.16 -28.19 14.47
N LYS A 505 -34.90 -28.53 14.15
CA LYS A 505 -34.44 -28.74 12.77
C LYS A 505 -34.08 -30.18 12.43
N GLY A 506 -33.99 -31.08 13.41
CA GLY A 506 -33.59 -32.47 13.19
C GLY A 506 -32.16 -32.62 12.66
N ILE A 507 -31.28 -31.65 12.95
CA ILE A 507 -29.87 -31.63 12.53
C ILE A 507 -29.01 -31.89 13.76
N GLU A 508 -28.03 -32.80 13.71
CA GLU A 508 -27.06 -33.03 14.79
C GLU A 508 -26.07 -31.85 14.94
N ALA A 509 -26.51 -30.75 15.55
CA ALA A 509 -25.67 -29.64 15.92
C ALA A 509 -24.62 -30.07 16.95
N ARG A 510 -23.42 -29.48 16.84
CA ARG A 510 -22.28 -29.79 17.70
C ARG A 510 -21.83 -28.54 18.43
N ILE A 511 -21.20 -28.71 19.59
CA ILE A 511 -20.55 -27.60 20.29
C ILE A 511 -19.34 -27.16 19.46
N VAL A 512 -19.31 -25.90 19.04
CA VAL A 512 -18.24 -25.28 18.25
C VAL A 512 -17.91 -23.93 18.87
N ASN A 513 -16.62 -23.58 18.97
CA ASN A 513 -16.20 -22.25 19.41
C ASN A 513 -16.60 -21.21 18.34
N PRO A 514 -17.54 -20.29 18.62
CA PRO A 514 -18.01 -19.34 17.63
C PRO A 514 -16.95 -18.29 17.29
N ALA A 515 -16.12 -17.84 18.24
CA ALA A 515 -15.27 -16.66 18.09
C ALA A 515 -14.39 -16.68 16.82
N ALA A 516 -13.75 -17.82 16.53
CA ALA A 516 -12.95 -17.97 15.32
C ALA A 516 -13.78 -17.87 14.03
N TYR A 517 -14.98 -18.43 14.03
CA TYR A 517 -15.87 -18.44 12.86
C TYR A 517 -16.65 -17.14 12.69
N GLU A 518 -16.99 -16.44 13.76
CA GLU A 518 -17.57 -15.09 13.70
C GLU A 518 -16.57 -14.10 13.08
N ASP A 519 -15.29 -14.21 13.41
CA ASP A 519 -14.25 -13.42 12.76
C ASP A 519 -14.10 -13.76 11.27
N ILE A 520 -14.15 -15.06 10.91
CA ILE A 520 -14.00 -15.53 9.53
C ILE A 520 -15.22 -15.17 8.66
N PHE A 521 -16.45 -15.24 9.19
CA PHE A 521 -17.68 -15.01 8.43
C PHE A 521 -18.30 -13.63 8.67
N GLY A 522 -17.76 -12.87 9.63
CA GLY A 522 -18.29 -11.57 10.05
C GLY A 522 -17.59 -10.37 9.45
N SER A 523 -17.87 -9.20 10.06
CA SER A 523 -17.55 -7.87 9.50
C SER A 523 -16.06 -7.62 9.28
N ARG A 524 -15.20 -8.25 10.10
CA ARG A 524 -13.74 -8.08 10.05
C ARG A 524 -13.12 -8.67 8.78
N LYS A 525 -13.62 -9.80 8.28
CA LYS A 525 -13.11 -10.41 7.05
C LYS A 525 -13.55 -9.66 5.79
N TYR A 526 -14.72 -9.04 5.81
CA TYR A 526 -15.32 -8.45 4.61
C TYR A 526 -14.41 -7.46 3.88
N GLN A 527 -13.75 -6.55 4.60
CA GLN A 527 -12.87 -5.57 3.97
C GLN A 527 -11.65 -6.23 3.29
N ASN A 528 -11.12 -7.30 3.89
CA ASN A 528 -10.02 -8.04 3.29
C ASN A 528 -10.47 -8.81 2.05
N THR A 529 -11.61 -9.50 2.14
CA THR A 529 -12.20 -10.23 1.00
C THR A 529 -12.55 -9.29 -0.15
N GLU A 530 -13.14 -8.12 0.13
CA GLU A 530 -13.39 -7.07 -0.87
C GLU A 530 -12.09 -6.60 -1.54
N SER A 531 -11.02 -6.38 -0.78
CA SER A 531 -9.72 -5.95 -1.30
C SER A 531 -9.07 -7.02 -2.17
N GLN A 532 -9.12 -8.29 -1.76
CA GLN A 532 -8.65 -9.41 -2.57
C GLN A 532 -9.48 -9.58 -3.86
N ASN A 533 -10.80 -9.43 -3.78
CA ASN A 533 -11.70 -9.46 -4.92
C ASN A 533 -11.37 -8.36 -5.94
N LEU A 534 -11.17 -7.14 -5.45
CA LEU A 534 -10.78 -6.00 -6.27
C LEU A 534 -9.46 -6.26 -7.01
N VAL A 535 -8.45 -6.77 -6.31
CA VAL A 535 -7.16 -7.14 -6.92
C VAL A 535 -7.37 -8.18 -8.03
N CYS A 536 -8.15 -9.24 -7.77
CA CYS A 536 -8.46 -10.26 -8.78
C CYS A 536 -9.12 -9.65 -10.02
N VAL A 537 -10.14 -8.80 -9.84
CA VAL A 537 -10.88 -8.15 -10.93
C VAL A 537 -9.97 -7.26 -11.76
N ILE A 538 -9.15 -6.41 -11.11
CA ILE A 538 -8.22 -5.50 -11.80
C ILE A 538 -7.23 -6.30 -12.66
N PHE A 539 -6.60 -7.34 -12.11
CA PHE A 539 -5.62 -8.12 -12.88
C PHE A 539 -6.25 -8.95 -13.98
N LEU A 540 -7.46 -9.45 -13.76
CA LEU A 540 -8.24 -10.15 -14.77
C LEU A 540 -8.59 -9.20 -15.94
N ILE A 541 -8.97 -7.96 -15.67
CA ILE A 541 -9.15 -6.91 -16.69
C ILE A 541 -7.84 -6.63 -17.43
N LEU A 542 -6.74 -6.38 -16.72
CA LEU A 542 -5.46 -6.00 -17.32
C LEU A 542 -4.89 -7.10 -18.24
N ILE A 543 -5.03 -8.37 -17.86
CA ILE A 543 -4.53 -9.49 -18.65
C ILE A 543 -5.43 -9.75 -19.86
N ILE A 544 -6.75 -9.83 -19.66
CA ILE A 544 -7.67 -10.20 -20.77
C ILE A 544 -7.84 -9.05 -21.76
N SER A 545 -7.83 -7.79 -21.31
CA SER A 545 -7.98 -6.63 -22.20
C SER A 545 -6.91 -6.56 -23.31
N GLY A 546 -5.74 -7.16 -23.06
CA GLY A 546 -4.63 -7.28 -24.00
C GLY A 546 -4.84 -8.28 -25.14
N GLU A 547 -5.83 -9.15 -25.06
CA GLU A 547 -5.93 -10.38 -25.87
C GLU A 547 -5.86 -10.14 -27.39
N TYR A 548 -6.63 -9.19 -27.91
CA TYR A 548 -6.67 -8.88 -29.35
C TYR A 548 -5.74 -7.75 -29.76
N VAL A 549 -5.01 -7.15 -28.83
CA VAL A 549 -4.21 -5.94 -29.11
C VAL A 549 -3.09 -6.22 -30.10
N TYR A 550 -2.48 -7.40 -29.99
CA TYR A 550 -1.39 -7.81 -30.88
C TYR A 550 -1.91 -8.02 -32.31
N GLU A 551 -3.02 -8.73 -32.48
CA GLU A 551 -3.63 -8.98 -33.79
C GLU A 551 -4.19 -7.70 -34.42
N LYS A 552 -4.73 -6.77 -33.61
CA LYS A 552 -5.13 -5.42 -34.06
C LYS A 552 -3.93 -4.65 -34.59
N ARG A 553 -2.82 -4.65 -33.84
CA ARG A 553 -1.58 -3.93 -34.21
C ARG A 553 -0.94 -4.48 -35.48
N CYS A 554 -0.97 -5.80 -35.67
CA CYS A 554 -0.39 -6.45 -36.85
C CYS A 554 -1.37 -6.53 -38.04
N HIS A 555 -2.58 -5.96 -37.94
CA HIS A 555 -3.63 -6.06 -38.96
C HIS A 555 -4.02 -7.49 -39.37
N MET A 556 -3.89 -8.44 -38.44
CA MET A 556 -4.10 -9.87 -38.70
C MET A 556 -5.53 -10.36 -38.43
N ILE A 557 -6.42 -9.51 -37.92
CA ILE A 557 -7.79 -9.92 -37.55
C ILE A 557 -8.58 -10.43 -38.76
N ALA A 558 -8.48 -9.76 -39.92
CA ALA A 558 -9.19 -10.17 -41.12
C ALA A 558 -8.76 -11.57 -41.55
N PHE A 559 -7.45 -11.81 -41.61
CA PHE A 559 -6.87 -13.12 -41.93
C PHE A 559 -7.27 -14.22 -40.94
N LEU A 560 -7.34 -13.89 -39.65
CA LEU A 560 -7.72 -14.84 -38.60
C LEU A 560 -9.21 -15.21 -38.68
N ASN A 561 -10.06 -14.31 -39.17
CA ASN A 561 -11.49 -14.56 -39.39
C ASN A 561 -11.78 -15.35 -40.68
N THR A 562 -10.87 -15.30 -41.66
CA THR A 562 -10.98 -16.04 -42.94
C THR A 562 -10.25 -17.38 -42.93
N SER A 563 -9.49 -17.71 -41.88
CA SER A 563 -8.75 -18.97 -41.80
C SER A 563 -9.66 -20.19 -41.57
N LYS A 564 -9.22 -21.36 -42.02
CA LYS A 564 -9.92 -22.64 -41.82
C LYS A 564 -10.07 -23.01 -40.34
N GLU A 565 -9.12 -22.61 -39.50
CA GLU A 565 -9.08 -22.91 -38.06
C GLU A 565 -9.69 -21.83 -37.17
N ARG A 566 -10.45 -20.88 -37.74
CA ARG A 566 -11.03 -19.73 -37.01
C ARG A 566 -11.83 -20.10 -35.75
N SER A 567 -12.54 -21.23 -35.76
CA SER A 567 -13.32 -21.71 -34.59
C SER A 567 -12.40 -22.29 -33.51
N SER A 568 -11.39 -23.06 -33.91
CA SER A 568 -10.35 -23.61 -33.02
C SER A 568 -9.59 -22.49 -32.30
N VAL A 569 -9.16 -21.44 -33.02
CA VAL A 569 -8.46 -20.31 -32.42
C VAL A 569 -9.34 -19.57 -31.40
N LYS A 570 -10.63 -19.37 -31.71
CA LYS A 570 -11.58 -18.74 -30.77
C LYS A 570 -11.81 -19.60 -29.52
N ALA A 571 -11.93 -20.91 -29.69
CA ALA A 571 -12.10 -21.85 -28.58
C ALA A 571 -10.85 -21.90 -27.69
N VAL A 572 -9.66 -21.93 -28.31
CA VAL A 572 -8.38 -21.91 -27.58
C VAL A 572 -8.18 -20.61 -26.81
N LYS A 573 -8.51 -19.45 -27.39
CA LYS A 573 -8.46 -18.15 -26.69
C LYS A 573 -9.44 -18.09 -25.52
N LEU A 574 -10.67 -18.59 -25.70
CA LEU A 574 -11.64 -18.68 -24.61
C LEU A 574 -11.15 -19.62 -23.50
N LEU A 575 -10.70 -20.83 -23.85
CA LEU A 575 -10.16 -21.81 -22.90
C LEU A 575 -8.99 -21.23 -22.11
N LYS A 576 -8.08 -20.52 -22.78
CA LYS A 576 -6.96 -19.81 -22.15
C LYS A 576 -7.45 -18.80 -21.11
N ILE A 577 -8.46 -17.98 -21.44
CA ILE A 577 -9.00 -16.97 -20.53
C ILE A 577 -9.65 -17.62 -19.31
N LEU A 578 -10.37 -18.73 -19.49
CA LEU A 578 -10.94 -19.50 -18.39
C LEU A 578 -9.85 -20.08 -17.49
N ILE A 579 -8.78 -20.63 -18.06
CA ILE A 579 -7.63 -21.15 -17.30
C ILE A 579 -6.91 -20.03 -16.54
N ILE A 580 -6.68 -18.87 -17.16
CA ILE A 580 -6.07 -17.72 -16.48
C ILE A 580 -6.94 -17.25 -15.31
N SER A 581 -8.26 -17.19 -15.50
CA SER A 581 -9.21 -16.79 -14.46
C SER A 581 -9.21 -17.79 -13.30
N PHE A 582 -9.16 -19.09 -13.61
CA PHE A 582 -9.03 -20.16 -12.62
C PHE A 582 -7.70 -20.05 -11.85
N LEU A 583 -6.59 -19.74 -12.52
CA LEU A 583 -5.29 -19.54 -11.87
C LEU A 583 -5.31 -18.35 -10.90
N ILE A 584 -5.88 -17.21 -11.31
CA ILE A 584 -6.02 -16.02 -10.44
C ILE A 584 -6.89 -16.34 -9.23
N TRP A 585 -8.04 -16.99 -9.44
CA TRP A 585 -8.91 -17.45 -8.37
C TRP A 585 -8.17 -18.41 -7.42
N GLY A 586 -7.48 -19.42 -7.95
CA GLY A 586 -6.78 -20.43 -7.16
C GLY A 586 -5.66 -19.81 -6.31
N LEU A 587 -4.89 -18.87 -6.87
CA LEU A 587 -3.89 -18.11 -6.12
C LEU A 587 -4.52 -17.29 -4.99
N SER A 588 -5.63 -16.59 -5.26
CA SER A 588 -6.30 -15.81 -4.22
C SER A 588 -6.93 -16.68 -3.14
N ALA A 589 -7.56 -17.79 -3.51
CA ALA A 589 -8.18 -18.73 -2.57
C ALA A 589 -7.12 -19.40 -1.68
N PHE A 590 -5.98 -19.78 -2.27
CA PHE A 590 -4.84 -20.32 -1.53
C PHE A 590 -4.31 -19.32 -0.48
N ILE A 591 -4.09 -18.06 -0.87
CA ILE A 591 -3.61 -17.02 0.05
C ILE A 591 -4.65 -16.74 1.15
N ASP A 592 -5.94 -16.69 0.83
CA ASP A 592 -7.00 -16.49 1.82
C ASP A 592 -7.02 -17.62 2.85
N ILE A 593 -7.04 -18.88 2.40
CA ILE A 593 -7.02 -20.06 3.28
C ILE A 593 -5.74 -20.10 4.12
N PHE A 594 -4.58 -19.81 3.50
CA PHE A 594 -3.30 -19.77 4.21
C PHE A 594 -3.31 -18.73 5.34
N ASN A 595 -3.84 -17.53 5.08
CA ASN A 595 -3.96 -16.48 6.09
C ASN A 595 -4.91 -16.87 7.23
N ILE A 596 -6.03 -17.55 6.92
CA ILE A 596 -6.96 -18.05 7.95
C ILE A 596 -6.26 -19.08 8.84
N CYS A 597 -5.59 -20.07 8.23
CA CYS A 597 -4.93 -21.15 8.96
C CYS A 597 -3.74 -20.67 9.81
N GLN A 598 -3.10 -19.55 9.47
CA GLN A 598 -2.06 -18.95 10.30
C GLN A 598 -2.60 -18.24 11.54
N LEU A 599 -3.83 -17.70 11.47
CA LEU A 599 -4.41 -16.87 12.53
C LEU A 599 -5.36 -17.64 13.45
N TYR A 600 -6.09 -18.62 12.90
CA TYR A 600 -7.15 -19.35 13.58
C TYR A 600 -6.88 -20.86 13.54
N ARG A 601 -7.19 -21.54 14.65
CA ARG A 601 -7.30 -23.00 14.68
C ARG A 601 -8.70 -23.39 14.21
N LEU A 602 -8.80 -23.93 13.00
CA LEU A 602 -10.06 -24.39 12.44
C LEU A 602 -10.41 -25.77 12.99
N GLU A 603 -11.23 -25.82 14.03
CA GLU A 603 -11.73 -27.06 14.64
C GLU A 603 -13.15 -27.38 14.15
N GLN A 604 -13.50 -28.67 14.08
CA GLN A 604 -14.86 -29.14 13.77
C GLN A 604 -15.42 -28.68 12.41
N LEU A 605 -14.59 -28.62 11.37
CA LEU A 605 -15.00 -28.29 9.99
C LEU A 605 -16.11 -29.20 9.41
N SER A 606 -16.28 -30.41 9.95
CA SER A 606 -17.34 -31.35 9.56
C SER A 606 -18.68 -31.11 10.26
N ALA A 607 -18.73 -30.28 11.30
CA ALA A 607 -19.96 -29.94 11.99
C ALA A 607 -20.93 -29.20 11.06
N PRO A 608 -22.26 -29.38 11.21
CA PRO A 608 -23.25 -28.60 10.48
C PRO A 608 -23.08 -27.10 10.76
N ILE A 609 -23.21 -26.26 9.75
CA ILE A 609 -23.01 -24.81 9.89
C ILE A 609 -24.02 -24.17 10.84
N GLN A 610 -25.21 -24.76 11.01
CA GLN A 610 -26.22 -24.37 12.01
C GLN A 610 -25.74 -24.51 13.45
N SER A 611 -24.62 -25.21 13.69
CA SER A 611 -23.94 -25.22 14.98
C SER A 611 -23.46 -23.82 15.39
N LEU A 612 -23.30 -22.91 14.43
CA LEU A 612 -23.02 -21.48 14.65
C LEU A 612 -24.33 -20.69 14.64
N GLN A 613 -24.56 -19.90 15.69
CA GLN A 613 -25.80 -19.12 15.86
C GLN A 613 -26.08 -18.16 14.70
N ILE A 614 -25.03 -17.60 14.09
CA ILE A 614 -25.12 -16.70 12.93
C ILE A 614 -25.84 -17.35 11.73
N PHE A 615 -25.76 -18.67 11.61
CA PHE A 615 -26.34 -19.43 10.50
C PHE A 615 -27.55 -20.25 10.92
N TYR A 616 -28.18 -19.92 12.05
CA TYR A 616 -29.38 -20.61 12.53
C TYR A 616 -30.44 -20.67 11.43
N ASP A 617 -30.77 -19.56 10.75
CA ASP A 617 -31.83 -19.49 9.73
C ASP A 617 -31.52 -20.23 8.42
N LEU A 618 -30.30 -20.76 8.24
CA LEU A 618 -29.92 -21.40 6.99
C LEU A 618 -30.66 -22.74 6.80
N PRO A 619 -31.42 -22.94 5.71
CA PRO A 619 -32.29 -24.12 5.55
C PRO A 619 -31.55 -25.39 5.11
N PHE A 620 -30.28 -25.29 4.70
CA PHE A 620 -29.52 -26.41 4.13
C PHE A 620 -28.56 -27.02 5.15
N ASN A 621 -28.67 -28.33 5.41
CA ASN A 621 -27.71 -29.05 6.25
C ASN A 621 -26.39 -29.24 5.49
N ILE A 622 -25.44 -28.33 5.71
CA ILE A 622 -24.12 -28.31 5.06
C ILE A 622 -23.08 -28.15 6.18
N SER A 623 -21.94 -28.83 6.06
CA SER A 623 -20.83 -28.65 7.00
C SER A 623 -20.19 -27.26 6.87
N ILE A 624 -19.49 -26.81 7.91
CA ILE A 624 -18.73 -25.55 7.87
C ILE A 624 -17.73 -25.53 6.70
N ALA A 625 -16.99 -26.62 6.47
CA ALA A 625 -16.12 -26.75 5.31
C ALA A 625 -16.89 -26.69 3.98
N GLY A 626 -18.06 -27.35 3.90
CA GLY A 626 -18.90 -27.31 2.72
C GLY A 626 -19.33 -25.88 2.38
N TYR A 627 -19.69 -25.08 3.37
CA TYR A 627 -20.04 -23.68 3.18
C TYR A 627 -18.85 -22.83 2.69
N MET A 628 -17.65 -23.02 3.26
CA MET A 628 -16.44 -22.34 2.80
C MET A 628 -16.12 -22.68 1.33
N VAL A 629 -16.28 -23.95 0.93
CA VAL A 629 -16.08 -24.42 -0.45
C VAL A 629 -17.12 -23.80 -1.38
N ILE A 630 -18.40 -23.76 -0.99
CA ILE A 630 -19.47 -23.12 -1.77
C ILE A 630 -19.18 -21.64 -1.97
N GLY A 631 -18.72 -20.93 -0.93
CA GLY A 631 -18.34 -19.52 -1.04
C GLY A 631 -17.21 -19.30 -2.07
N GLN A 632 -16.17 -20.13 -2.06
CA GLN A 632 -15.09 -20.04 -3.04
C GLN A 632 -15.53 -20.47 -4.46
N ALA A 633 -16.42 -21.46 -4.58
CA ALA A 633 -16.98 -21.90 -5.86
C ALA A 633 -17.86 -20.81 -6.48
N PHE A 634 -18.69 -20.13 -5.67
CA PHE A 634 -19.49 -19.00 -6.11
C PHE A 634 -18.62 -17.85 -6.62
N ARG A 635 -17.55 -17.52 -5.88
CA ARG A 635 -16.53 -16.55 -6.30
C ARG A 635 -15.88 -16.92 -7.63
N LEU A 636 -15.54 -18.19 -7.85
CA LEU A 636 -15.00 -18.67 -9.12
C LEU A 636 -15.98 -18.46 -10.28
N VAL A 637 -17.25 -18.83 -10.10
CA VAL A 637 -18.28 -18.66 -11.14
C VAL A 637 -18.39 -17.21 -11.58
N LEU A 638 -18.38 -16.26 -10.63
CA LEU A 638 -18.43 -14.83 -10.94
C LEU A 638 -17.20 -14.35 -11.71
N LEU A 639 -15.99 -14.78 -11.32
CA LEU A 639 -14.75 -14.47 -12.04
C LEU A 639 -14.77 -15.02 -13.48
N LEU A 640 -15.35 -16.21 -13.69
CA LEU A 640 -15.52 -16.80 -15.01
C LEU A 640 -16.53 -16.02 -15.86
N ILE A 641 -17.66 -15.60 -15.29
CA ILE A 641 -18.65 -14.77 -16.00
C ILE A 641 -18.03 -13.43 -16.41
N MET A 642 -17.30 -12.77 -15.50
CA MET A 642 -16.60 -11.51 -15.80
C MET A 642 -15.55 -11.68 -16.89
N SER A 643 -14.76 -12.77 -16.86
CA SER A 643 -13.72 -13.01 -17.86
C SER A 643 -14.28 -13.18 -19.26
N ILE A 644 -15.42 -13.88 -19.39
CA ILE A 644 -16.16 -14.00 -20.65
C ILE A 644 -16.69 -12.63 -21.10
N GLY A 645 -17.25 -11.83 -20.18
CA GLY A 645 -17.73 -10.48 -20.47
C GLY A 645 -16.62 -9.56 -21.00
N ILE A 646 -15.48 -9.53 -20.32
CA ILE A 646 -14.30 -8.74 -20.72
C ILE A 646 -13.79 -9.22 -22.09
N TYR A 647 -13.70 -10.54 -22.31
CA TYR A 647 -13.33 -11.11 -23.60
C TYR A 647 -14.26 -10.64 -24.72
N GLY A 648 -15.57 -10.60 -24.49
CA GLY A 648 -16.54 -10.06 -25.45
C GLY A 648 -16.25 -8.61 -25.84
N ILE A 649 -15.94 -7.76 -24.86
CA ILE A 649 -15.65 -6.32 -25.06
C ILE A 649 -14.36 -6.11 -25.87
N THR A 650 -13.32 -6.93 -25.65
CA THR A 650 -12.03 -6.81 -26.37
C THR A 650 -12.17 -6.95 -27.88
N ARG A 651 -13.19 -7.69 -28.33
CA ARG A 651 -13.44 -7.91 -29.75
C ARG A 651 -13.96 -6.65 -30.43
N ALA A 652 -14.82 -5.89 -29.75
CA ALA A 652 -15.45 -4.69 -30.27
C ALA A 652 -14.55 -3.44 -30.17
N LEU A 653 -13.78 -3.30 -29.09
CA LEU A 653 -13.07 -2.05 -28.77
C LEU A 653 -11.55 -2.18 -28.80
N ASP A 654 -10.87 -1.09 -29.10
CA ASP A 654 -9.42 -1.01 -28.95
C ASP A 654 -9.00 -1.11 -27.48
N TYR A 655 -7.74 -1.45 -27.23
CA TYR A 655 -7.19 -1.70 -25.88
C TYR A 655 -7.62 -0.64 -24.86
N LYS A 656 -7.48 0.65 -25.21
CA LYS A 656 -7.83 1.76 -24.33
C LYS A 656 -9.33 1.82 -24.03
N GLY A 657 -10.17 1.62 -25.05
CA GLY A 657 -11.62 1.61 -24.88
C GLY A 657 -12.09 0.42 -24.05
N CYS A 658 -11.50 -0.77 -24.28
CA CYS A 658 -11.78 -1.95 -23.49
C CYS A 658 -11.42 -1.74 -22.01
N LEU A 659 -10.23 -1.20 -21.71
CA LEU A 659 -9.84 -0.86 -20.33
C LEU A 659 -10.82 0.12 -19.70
N VAL A 660 -11.13 1.24 -20.36
CA VAL A 660 -12.03 2.27 -19.78
C VAL A 660 -13.39 1.68 -19.44
N ILE A 661 -14.02 0.94 -20.35
CA ILE A 661 -15.36 0.38 -20.11
C ILE A 661 -15.31 -0.69 -19.03
N THR A 662 -14.34 -1.60 -19.06
CA THR A 662 -14.26 -2.69 -18.08
C THR A 662 -13.95 -2.17 -16.68
N PHE A 663 -13.08 -1.15 -16.53
CA PHE A 663 -12.88 -0.47 -15.25
C PHE A 663 -14.14 0.28 -14.80
N MET A 664 -14.85 0.96 -15.71
CA MET A 664 -16.07 1.68 -15.38
C MET A 664 -17.21 0.75 -14.92
N VAL A 665 -17.32 -0.44 -15.52
CA VAL A 665 -18.38 -1.41 -15.18
C VAL A 665 -18.03 -2.21 -13.93
N PHE A 666 -16.79 -2.71 -13.82
CA PHE A 666 -16.45 -3.67 -12.78
C PHE A 666 -15.81 -3.05 -11.55
N VAL A 667 -15.00 -1.98 -11.70
CA VAL A 667 -14.19 -1.41 -10.59
C VAL A 667 -14.81 -0.13 -10.02
N MET A 668 -15.36 0.72 -10.88
CA MET A 668 -15.88 2.03 -10.47
C MET A 668 -17.04 1.97 -9.45
N PRO A 669 -18.01 1.03 -9.52
CA PRO A 669 -19.07 0.94 -8.52
C PRO A 669 -18.54 0.72 -7.11
N TYR A 670 -17.54 -0.15 -6.93
CA TYR A 670 -16.89 -0.36 -5.63
C TYR A 670 -16.17 0.89 -5.13
N MET A 671 -15.44 1.58 -6.01
CA MET A 671 -14.74 2.82 -5.66
C MET A 671 -15.72 3.91 -5.20
N LEU A 672 -16.85 4.08 -5.89
CA LEU A 672 -17.89 5.03 -5.50
C LEU A 672 -18.58 4.66 -4.18
N PHE A 673 -18.79 3.37 -3.93
CA PHE A 673 -19.29 2.89 -2.63
C PHE A 673 -18.34 3.27 -1.49
N LYS A 674 -17.03 3.06 -1.66
CA LYS A 674 -16.02 3.45 -0.66
C LYS A 674 -15.91 4.97 -0.46
N LEU A 675 -16.31 5.76 -1.45
CA LEU A 675 -16.40 7.23 -1.34
C LEU A 675 -17.71 7.72 -0.66
N GLY A 676 -18.59 6.81 -0.22
CA GLY A 676 -19.79 7.13 0.55
C GLY A 676 -21.11 7.08 -0.23
N ILE A 677 -21.10 6.65 -1.51
CA ILE A 677 -22.34 6.49 -2.31
C ILE A 677 -22.93 5.10 -2.07
N ASN A 678 -23.79 4.97 -1.05
CA ASN A 678 -24.33 3.68 -0.60
C ASN A 678 -25.11 2.90 -1.68
N SER A 679 -25.75 3.57 -2.63
CA SER A 679 -26.49 2.92 -3.73
C SER A 679 -25.59 2.09 -4.65
N MET A 680 -24.30 2.43 -4.74
CA MET A 680 -23.34 1.69 -5.59
C MET A 680 -22.96 0.33 -5.01
N ARG A 681 -23.32 0.04 -3.75
CA ARG A 681 -23.13 -1.28 -3.12
C ARG A 681 -23.78 -2.39 -3.94
N TYR A 682 -24.98 -2.16 -4.47
CA TYR A 682 -25.73 -3.17 -5.25
C TYR A 682 -25.14 -3.45 -6.63
N PHE A 683 -24.32 -2.54 -7.15
CA PHE A 683 -23.67 -2.67 -8.46
C PHE A 683 -22.21 -3.15 -8.36
N SER A 684 -21.64 -3.26 -7.16
CA SER A 684 -20.26 -3.73 -6.96
C SER A 684 -20.16 -5.25 -7.02
N VAL A 685 -19.38 -5.75 -7.96
CA VAL A 685 -19.14 -7.19 -8.10
C VAL A 685 -18.20 -7.71 -7.00
N GLU A 686 -17.32 -6.85 -6.48
CA GLU A 686 -16.40 -7.13 -5.36
C GLU A 686 -17.13 -7.52 -4.08
N ILE A 687 -18.24 -6.85 -3.80
CA ILE A 687 -19.12 -7.16 -2.66
C ILE A 687 -19.97 -8.39 -2.98
N LEU A 688 -20.48 -8.49 -4.20
CA LEU A 688 -21.30 -9.61 -4.64
C LEU A 688 -20.53 -10.93 -4.66
N MET A 689 -19.20 -10.92 -4.84
CA MET A 689 -18.35 -12.11 -4.73
C MET A 689 -18.25 -12.69 -3.32
N ASP A 690 -18.73 -11.98 -2.30
CA ASP A 690 -18.79 -12.47 -0.93
C ASP A 690 -20.16 -13.12 -0.64
N PHE A 691 -20.20 -14.44 -0.74
CA PHE A 691 -21.40 -15.26 -0.53
C PHE A 691 -22.01 -15.07 0.88
N GLY A 692 -21.18 -14.82 1.89
CA GLY A 692 -21.61 -14.68 3.28
C GLY A 692 -22.58 -13.53 3.51
N ARG A 693 -22.34 -12.41 2.81
CA ARG A 693 -23.18 -11.20 2.90
C ARG A 693 -24.48 -11.25 2.11
N ILE A 694 -24.61 -12.18 1.17
CA ILE A 694 -25.84 -12.36 0.39
C ILE A 694 -26.86 -13.13 1.22
N ILE A 695 -26.39 -14.10 2.01
CA ILE A 695 -27.25 -15.02 2.78
C ILE A 695 -27.41 -14.56 4.23
N GLY A 696 -26.37 -13.99 4.83
CA GLY A 696 -26.48 -13.37 6.14
C GLY A 696 -27.37 -12.14 6.06
N LYS A 697 -28.58 -12.22 6.61
CA LYS A 697 -29.35 -11.03 6.97
C LYS A 697 -28.54 -10.26 8.03
N TYR A 698 -27.76 -9.29 7.59
CA TYR A 698 -27.30 -8.18 8.42
C TYR A 698 -28.19 -6.97 8.18
#